data_AF-A0AAN7C2V6-F1
#
_entry.id   AF-A0AAN7C2V6-F1
#
_cell.length_a   1.000
_cell.length_b   1.000
_cell.length_c   1.000
_cell.angle_alpha   90.00
_cell.angle_beta   90.00
_cell.angle_gamma   90.00
#
_symmetry.space_group_name_H-M   'P 1'
#
loop_
_entity.id
_entity.type
_entity.pdbx_description
1 polymer ?
#
loop_
_entity_poly.entity_id
_entity_poly.type
_entity_poly.pdbx_seq_one_letter_code
_entity_poly.pdbx_strand_id
1 'polypeptide(L)'
;MASVVRSTALRAGGACVRCRKGKTKCVYENGRAPCKNCAKGMHECYLPSESMSHGGHGVSPARVQQRARESLPSERAVSSTSGDRQATSASGVSRHIPTVTEKLTPELMQECERVISNTLPACVAFHKPSFLQQLKNTSMDPTMIHALLATAARHSPAMIRRYGGHGGGSAAAEHFASKAIHLIGQALDQPSLADIQALCLLVIHEWGCRNAVRAYIYLGQAARMAQMYRIVHSHHHHSDPDQFLQDESFRRTLWLIYILDCFLTSSPGRHPALSSHDVQDVSLPCTLVDYHFGNPVYVRTLSGAPPSTMPDSAGHLGEVGEFGHIVLATKAWRNVVEMMTTTTLETFSEEQCLALEQDIDAIRQSLPLHFADKPGQINLHITMGSGYMYAMIHSLLNCGTIFVNRRRILQVVTDENFSLEAWRSSSYPLMLQAVDRIFAASHSIIHSLLSLEHGADKDSILCFPIFMLFSAFTAGSTVAYLTLKGLAPPDVIESASSIVRDSLRLCQDGSESWPLVVPWQRHLSVMSKVLREVNSAPRDIRDAREDSRSNQHVSPSVKDDILSQADTNPDAMDYDQTTGLGAHAPLPSSVDGRDSEPPIPRRPGVTTINGGSAGAATPVTASPPPGPVPKADSPDVASSTSVGGIPQAPQPGPDVDMTAMELCAAFERQLLELDDLAAFMGGGV
;
A
#
# COMPACT_ATOMS: atom_id res chain seq x y z
N MET A 1 -25.79 28.49 -30.16
CA MET A 1 -24.59 27.88 -30.79
C MET A 1 -23.37 28.74 -30.47
N ALA A 2 -22.23 28.10 -30.19
CA ALA A 2 -20.84 28.61 -30.09
C ALA A 2 -20.58 30.09 -29.73
N SER A 3 -19.93 30.34 -28.58
CA SER A 3 -19.30 31.62 -28.27
C SER A 3 -17.96 31.80 -29.00
N VAL A 4 -17.64 33.03 -29.39
CA VAL A 4 -16.42 33.38 -30.13
C VAL A 4 -15.23 33.52 -29.18
N VAL A 5 -14.23 32.65 -29.30
CA VAL A 5 -12.92 32.84 -28.65
C VAL A 5 -12.00 33.67 -29.56
N ARG A 6 -11.68 34.90 -29.13
CA ARG A 6 -10.73 35.78 -29.84
C ARG A 6 -9.31 35.21 -29.77
N SER A 7 -8.75 34.80 -30.91
CA SER A 7 -7.35 34.37 -30.97
C SER A 7 -6.40 35.57 -31.09
N THR A 8 -5.41 35.65 -30.20
CA THR A 8 -4.26 36.54 -30.31
C THR A 8 -3.43 36.22 -31.55
N ALA A 9 -3.06 37.24 -32.33
CA ALA A 9 -2.18 37.08 -33.48
C ALA A 9 -0.72 36.91 -33.03
N LEU A 10 -0.03 35.89 -33.55
CA LEU A 10 1.40 35.70 -33.34
C LEU A 10 2.17 36.72 -34.19
N ARG A 11 2.90 37.64 -33.54
CA ARG A 11 3.93 38.43 -34.24
C ARG A 11 5.14 37.54 -34.55
N ALA A 12 5.80 37.83 -35.67
CA ALA A 12 6.75 36.93 -36.33
C ALA A 12 8.01 36.60 -35.50
N GLY A 13 8.57 35.40 -35.70
CA GLY A 13 9.92 35.07 -35.22
C GLY A 13 10.32 33.59 -35.25
N GLY A 14 9.40 32.66 -34.97
CA GLY A 14 9.72 31.23 -34.77
C GLY A 14 9.32 30.30 -35.92
N ALA A 15 10.13 29.26 -36.16
CA ALA A 15 9.74 28.10 -36.96
C ALA A 15 9.08 27.03 -36.07
N CYS A 16 8.01 26.40 -36.56
CA CYS A 16 7.33 25.31 -35.83
C CYS A 16 8.26 24.10 -35.60
N VAL A 17 7.98 23.30 -34.57
CA VAL A 17 8.83 22.16 -34.16
C VAL A 17 9.10 21.20 -35.32
N ARG A 18 8.08 20.88 -36.14
CA ARG A 18 8.24 20.01 -37.31
C ARG A 18 9.15 20.63 -38.38
N CYS A 19 8.95 21.89 -38.76
CA CYS A 19 9.81 22.55 -39.75
C CYS A 19 11.24 22.72 -39.23
N ARG A 20 11.42 22.95 -37.92
CA ARG A 20 12.73 23.01 -37.26
C ARG A 20 13.44 21.64 -37.32
N LYS A 21 12.77 20.56 -36.91
CA LYS A 21 13.32 19.18 -36.96
C LYS A 21 13.62 18.73 -38.39
N GLY A 22 12.76 19.05 -39.35
CA GLY A 22 12.94 18.75 -40.77
C GLY A 22 13.80 19.76 -41.55
N LYS A 23 14.40 20.77 -40.90
CA LYS A 23 15.20 21.86 -41.53
C LYS A 23 14.53 22.50 -42.78
N THR A 24 13.20 22.61 -42.80
CA THR A 24 12.45 23.20 -43.93
C THR A 24 11.93 24.60 -43.60
N LYS A 25 11.77 25.45 -44.63
CA LYS A 25 11.31 26.83 -44.46
C LYS A 25 9.88 26.86 -43.89
N CYS A 26 9.74 27.38 -42.67
CA CYS A 26 8.45 27.59 -42.03
C CYS A 26 7.87 28.94 -42.48
N VAL A 27 6.70 28.94 -43.13
CA VAL A 27 6.01 30.17 -43.58
C VAL A 27 4.56 30.10 -43.15
N TYR A 28 4.09 31.12 -42.45
CA TYR A 28 2.67 31.29 -42.08
C TYR A 28 2.06 32.35 -43.00
N GLU A 29 1.02 32.00 -43.76
CA GLU A 29 0.38 32.97 -44.67
C GLU A 29 -0.42 34.04 -43.91
N ASN A 30 -1.08 33.66 -42.82
CA ASN A 30 -1.93 34.56 -42.01
C ASN A 30 -1.44 34.73 -40.56
N GLY A 31 -0.15 34.45 -40.28
CA GLY A 31 0.41 34.51 -38.91
C GLY A 31 -0.22 33.51 -37.93
N ARG A 32 -0.87 32.46 -38.42
CA ARG A 32 -1.57 31.41 -37.64
C ARG A 32 -1.15 30.03 -38.12
N ALA A 33 -1.11 29.07 -37.19
CA ALA A 33 -0.94 27.66 -37.54
C ALA A 33 -2.16 27.11 -38.30
N PRO A 34 -1.97 26.07 -39.15
CA PRO A 34 -0.69 25.47 -39.53
C PRO A 34 0.11 26.32 -40.54
N CYS A 35 1.44 26.21 -40.49
CA CYS A 35 2.30 26.81 -41.52
C CYS A 35 2.12 26.07 -42.87
N LYS A 36 2.45 26.73 -43.99
CA LYS A 36 2.22 26.22 -45.35
C LYS A 36 2.78 24.81 -45.60
N ASN A 37 3.93 24.48 -45.01
CA ASN A 37 4.56 23.17 -45.17
C ASN A 37 3.88 22.08 -44.32
N CYS A 38 3.44 22.40 -43.11
CA CYS A 38 2.62 21.50 -42.28
C CYS A 38 1.22 21.30 -42.89
N ALA A 39 0.61 22.35 -43.42
CA ALA A 39 -0.70 22.30 -44.09
C ALA A 39 -0.66 21.37 -45.30
N LYS A 40 0.33 21.51 -46.19
CA LYS A 40 0.48 20.67 -47.39
C LYS A 40 0.67 19.18 -47.07
N GLY A 41 1.29 18.85 -45.94
CA GLY A 41 1.48 17.47 -45.48
C GLY A 41 0.43 16.95 -44.50
N MET A 42 -0.61 17.74 -44.17
CA MET A 42 -1.58 17.43 -43.10
C MET A 42 -0.93 17.05 -41.76
N HIS A 43 0.05 17.85 -41.32
CA HIS A 43 0.80 17.60 -40.10
C HIS A 43 0.56 18.66 -39.03
N GLU A 44 0.61 18.23 -37.78
CA GLU A 44 0.49 19.12 -36.62
C GLU A 44 1.58 20.20 -36.60
N CYS A 45 1.22 21.39 -36.13
CA CYS A 45 2.02 22.61 -36.31
C CYS A 45 1.95 23.52 -35.10
N TYR A 46 2.91 23.36 -34.19
CA TYR A 46 3.06 24.20 -32.99
C TYR A 46 4.47 24.80 -32.92
N LEU A 47 4.58 25.97 -32.27
CA LEU A 47 5.86 26.60 -31.96
C LEU A 47 6.43 25.98 -30.68
N PRO A 48 7.77 25.80 -30.57
CA PRO A 48 8.38 25.42 -29.30
C PRO A 48 8.22 26.58 -28.30
N SER A 49 7.64 26.33 -27.14
CA SER A 49 7.68 27.25 -26.00
C SER A 49 9.06 27.20 -25.34
N GLU A 50 9.54 28.34 -24.83
CA GLU A 50 10.88 28.44 -24.20
C GLU A 50 11.03 27.61 -22.91
N SER A 51 9.93 27.03 -22.40
CA SER A 51 9.90 26.12 -21.26
C SER A 51 10.25 24.65 -21.58
N MET A 52 10.57 24.31 -22.84
CA MET A 52 10.81 22.92 -23.27
C MET A 52 12.06 22.78 -24.15
N SER A 53 13.23 23.04 -23.56
CA SER A 53 14.51 22.64 -24.16
C SER A 53 15.52 22.05 -23.17
N HIS A 54 15.06 21.16 -22.27
CA HIS A 54 15.76 19.95 -21.83
C HIS A 54 14.78 19.06 -21.03
N GLY A 55 14.46 17.86 -21.53
CA GLY A 55 13.79 16.76 -20.81
C GLY A 55 12.42 17.03 -20.15
N GLY A 56 11.31 16.91 -20.90
CA GLY A 56 9.93 16.85 -20.35
C GLY A 56 9.41 15.40 -20.23
N HIS A 57 8.37 15.10 -19.44
CA HIS A 57 7.36 16.02 -18.91
C HIS A 57 6.88 15.70 -17.49
N GLY A 58 6.82 16.76 -16.68
CA GLY A 58 5.88 16.88 -15.57
C GLY A 58 5.27 18.29 -15.53
N VAL A 59 3.96 18.34 -15.28
CA VAL A 59 3.25 19.26 -14.35
C VAL A 59 3.12 20.77 -14.67
N SER A 60 2.00 21.33 -14.21
CA SER A 60 1.51 22.71 -14.42
C SER A 60 2.26 23.81 -13.62
N PRO A 61 2.25 25.07 -14.10
CA PRO A 61 2.55 26.29 -13.34
C PRO A 61 1.29 26.86 -12.64
N ALA A 62 1.31 27.82 -11.71
CA ALA A 62 2.36 28.40 -10.85
C ALA A 62 1.70 29.25 -9.72
N ARG A 63 2.48 29.74 -8.75
CA ARG A 63 2.07 30.64 -7.64
C ARG A 63 2.71 32.03 -7.79
N VAL A 64 2.04 33.10 -7.35
CA VAL A 64 2.56 34.49 -7.36
C VAL A 64 2.40 35.17 -5.98
N GLN A 65 3.31 36.11 -5.68
CA GLN A 65 3.48 36.94 -4.47
C GLN A 65 4.06 38.33 -4.88
N GLN A 66 4.08 39.42 -4.11
CA GLN A 66 3.49 39.81 -2.80
C GLN A 66 3.45 41.37 -2.72
N ARG A 67 2.60 41.96 -1.85
CA ARG A 67 2.67 43.29 -1.18
C ARG A 67 1.27 43.65 -0.62
N ALA A 68 1.06 44.41 0.46
CA ALA A 68 1.89 44.85 1.60
C ALA A 68 0.95 45.07 2.82
N ARG A 69 1.45 45.54 3.98
CA ARG A 69 0.80 45.48 5.30
C ARG A 69 0.51 46.86 5.89
N GLU A 70 -0.68 47.07 6.47
CA GLU A 70 -1.01 48.19 7.38
C GLU A 70 -2.20 47.81 8.31
N SER A 71 -2.48 48.55 9.39
CA SER A 71 -3.16 48.01 10.60
C SER A 71 -4.11 48.96 11.35
N LEU A 72 -5.38 48.53 11.57
CA LEU A 72 -6.31 48.89 12.67
C LEU A 72 -6.77 50.39 12.78
N PRO A 73 -7.86 50.77 13.52
CA PRO A 73 -8.58 50.06 14.60
C PRO A 73 -10.14 50.05 14.53
N SER A 74 -10.78 49.62 15.63
CA SER A 74 -12.23 49.40 15.85
C SER A 74 -13.13 50.65 15.90
N GLU A 75 -14.44 50.45 15.68
CA GLU A 75 -15.47 50.90 16.65
C GLU A 75 -16.81 50.11 16.55
N ARG A 76 -17.62 50.15 17.62
CA ARG A 76 -18.94 49.51 17.75
C ARG A 76 -20.06 50.55 17.60
N ALA A 77 -21.15 50.20 16.91
CA ALA A 77 -22.46 50.80 17.16
C ALA A 77 -23.58 49.79 16.91
N VAL A 78 -24.58 49.77 17.80
CA VAL A 78 -25.75 48.89 17.74
C VAL A 78 -26.93 49.66 17.13
N SER A 79 -27.70 49.05 16.24
CA SER A 79 -29.09 49.46 15.97
C SER A 79 -29.90 48.30 15.40
N SER A 80 -31.05 48.05 16.03
CA SER A 80 -32.00 46.99 15.69
C SER A 80 -33.08 47.49 14.72
N THR A 81 -33.34 46.73 13.65
CA THR A 81 -34.63 46.77 12.94
C THR A 81 -35.05 45.37 12.53
N SER A 82 -36.19 44.93 13.04
CA SER A 82 -36.84 43.66 12.70
C SER A 82 -37.25 43.62 11.23
N GLY A 83 -37.12 42.45 10.60
CA GLY A 83 -37.62 42.23 9.24
C GLY A 83 -37.70 40.74 8.92
N ASP A 84 -38.93 40.21 8.86
CA ASP A 84 -39.22 38.83 8.49
C ASP A 84 -38.53 38.44 7.18
N ARG A 85 -37.62 37.46 7.25
CA ARG A 85 -37.20 36.65 6.11
C ARG A 85 -37.12 35.19 6.52
N GLN A 86 -38.27 34.55 6.34
CA GLN A 86 -38.50 33.12 6.36
C GLN A 86 -37.35 32.38 5.63
N ALA A 87 -36.51 31.67 6.38
CA ALA A 87 -35.40 30.93 5.82
C ALA A 87 -35.94 29.69 5.10
N THR A 88 -35.87 29.69 3.77
CA THR A 88 -36.19 28.52 2.95
C THR A 88 -35.19 27.41 3.24
N SER A 89 -35.70 26.21 3.52
CA SER A 89 -34.95 24.97 3.71
C SER A 89 -33.84 24.80 2.67
N ALA A 90 -32.63 24.46 3.10
CA ALA A 90 -31.53 24.09 2.23
C ALA A 90 -31.73 22.69 1.63
N SER A 91 -32.71 22.55 0.74
CA SER A 91 -32.88 21.39 -0.12
C SER A 91 -31.69 21.30 -1.08
N GLY A 92 -30.95 20.18 -1.03
CA GLY A 92 -29.68 20.02 -1.73
C GLY A 92 -29.76 20.30 -3.24
N VAL A 93 -28.83 21.11 -3.74
CA VAL A 93 -28.68 21.37 -5.18
C VAL A 93 -27.94 20.19 -5.83
N SER A 94 -28.69 19.12 -6.10
CA SER A 94 -28.21 18.01 -6.92
C SER A 94 -27.86 18.54 -8.32
N ARG A 95 -26.57 18.54 -8.66
CA ARG A 95 -26.13 18.74 -10.04
C ARG A 95 -26.30 17.43 -10.80
N HIS A 96 -27.48 17.21 -11.36
CA HIS A 96 -27.71 16.13 -12.31
C HIS A 96 -26.86 16.30 -13.57
N ILE A 97 -25.67 15.69 -13.57
CA ILE A 97 -25.08 15.16 -14.80
C ILE A 97 -25.89 13.90 -15.14
N PRO A 98 -26.39 13.74 -16.38
CA PRO A 98 -27.10 12.53 -16.77
C PRO A 98 -26.11 11.40 -16.99
N THR A 99 -25.64 10.78 -15.90
CA THR A 99 -25.12 9.42 -15.96
C THR A 99 -26.23 8.53 -16.48
N VAL A 100 -25.94 7.71 -17.49
CA VAL A 100 -26.82 6.60 -17.86
C VAL A 100 -26.75 5.60 -16.71
N THR A 101 -27.63 5.75 -15.73
CA THR A 101 -27.75 4.83 -14.61
C THR A 101 -28.29 3.51 -15.16
N GLU A 102 -27.36 2.64 -15.57
CA GLU A 102 -27.62 1.27 -15.97
C GLU A 102 -28.43 0.61 -14.84
N LYS A 103 -29.73 0.35 -15.08
CA LYS A 103 -30.63 -0.14 -14.04
C LYS A 103 -30.02 -1.40 -13.42
N LEU A 104 -29.81 -1.39 -12.11
CA LEU A 104 -29.29 -2.58 -11.42
C LEU A 104 -30.24 -3.74 -11.68
N THR A 105 -29.67 -4.83 -12.17
CA THR A 105 -30.42 -6.07 -12.30
C THR A 105 -30.57 -6.71 -10.91
N PRO A 106 -31.61 -7.51 -10.65
CA PRO A 106 -31.84 -8.12 -9.34
C PRO A 106 -30.63 -8.92 -8.83
N GLU A 107 -29.88 -9.54 -9.73
CA GLU A 107 -28.65 -10.27 -9.41
C GLU A 107 -27.57 -9.31 -8.85
N LEU A 108 -27.36 -8.15 -9.48
CA LEU A 108 -26.40 -7.15 -8.98
C LEU A 108 -26.82 -6.56 -7.62
N MET A 109 -28.13 -6.44 -7.37
CA MET A 109 -28.64 -6.01 -6.06
C MET A 109 -28.36 -7.05 -4.97
N GLN A 110 -28.62 -8.34 -5.24
CA GLN A 110 -28.33 -9.45 -4.33
C GLN A 110 -26.83 -9.49 -3.96
N GLU A 111 -25.96 -9.25 -4.93
CA GLU A 111 -24.51 -9.23 -4.74
C GLU A 111 -24.02 -8.05 -3.90
N CYS A 112 -24.69 -6.89 -3.99
CA CYS A 112 -24.47 -5.77 -3.07
C CYS A 112 -24.95 -6.09 -1.64
N GLU A 113 -26.17 -6.64 -1.49
CA GLU A 113 -26.76 -7.03 -0.19
C GLU A 113 -25.89 -8.09 0.52
N ARG A 114 -25.28 -9.02 -0.22
CA ARG A 114 -24.31 -10.00 0.27
C ARG A 114 -23.05 -9.34 0.85
N VAL A 115 -22.46 -8.38 0.13
CA VAL A 115 -21.26 -7.64 0.60
C VAL A 115 -21.56 -6.79 1.83
N ILE A 116 -22.68 -6.04 1.81
CA ILE A 116 -23.17 -5.25 2.96
C ILE A 116 -23.40 -6.14 4.18
N SER A 117 -23.88 -7.37 3.97
CA SER A 117 -24.31 -8.22 5.07
C SER A 117 -23.18 -9.01 5.73
N ASN A 118 -22.30 -9.66 4.95
CA ASN A 118 -21.50 -10.80 5.43
C ASN A 118 -20.04 -10.90 4.87
N THR A 119 -19.55 -10.01 3.99
CA THR A 119 -18.30 -10.31 3.23
C THR A 119 -16.99 -9.76 3.81
N LEU A 120 -16.95 -8.62 4.51
CA LEU A 120 -15.68 -8.04 5.01
C LEU A 120 -15.84 -7.33 6.37
N PRO A 121 -14.84 -7.40 7.29
CA PRO A 121 -14.78 -6.56 8.49
C PRO A 121 -14.81 -5.05 8.19
N ALA A 122 -14.36 -4.63 7.01
CA ALA A 122 -14.45 -3.23 6.57
C ALA A 122 -15.90 -2.74 6.46
N CYS A 123 -16.87 -3.61 6.14
CA CYS A 123 -18.28 -3.26 6.05
C CYS A 123 -18.90 -2.87 7.41
N VAL A 124 -18.26 -3.23 8.54
CA VAL A 124 -18.68 -2.86 9.91
C VAL A 124 -18.56 -1.35 10.14
N ALA A 125 -17.79 -0.64 9.29
CA ALA A 125 -17.76 0.82 9.29
C ALA A 125 -19.06 1.44 8.73
N PHE A 126 -19.82 0.73 7.91
CA PHE A 126 -20.96 1.27 7.16
C PHE A 126 -22.29 0.94 7.85
N HIS A 127 -23.28 1.84 7.75
CA HIS A 127 -24.56 1.67 8.43
C HIS A 127 -25.46 0.68 7.66
N LYS A 128 -25.36 -0.61 7.99
CA LYS A 128 -26.05 -1.73 7.33
C LYS A 128 -27.57 -1.49 7.12
N PRO A 129 -28.37 -1.02 8.11
CA PRO A 129 -29.79 -0.72 7.91
C PRO A 129 -30.03 0.32 6.80
N SER A 130 -29.36 1.47 6.84
CA SER A 130 -29.50 2.51 5.82
C SER A 130 -29.04 2.04 4.45
N PHE A 131 -27.92 1.30 4.37
CA PHE A 131 -27.41 0.79 3.10
C PHE A 131 -28.38 -0.20 2.44
N LEU A 132 -28.95 -1.14 3.20
CA LEU A 132 -29.94 -2.07 2.68
C LEU A 132 -31.25 -1.37 2.27
N GLN A 133 -31.67 -0.35 3.01
CA GLN A 133 -32.84 0.46 2.66
C GLN A 133 -32.60 1.29 1.39
N GLN A 134 -31.45 1.96 1.27
CA GLN A 134 -31.07 2.75 0.09
C GLN A 134 -30.94 1.88 -1.16
N LEU A 135 -30.36 0.69 -1.03
CA LEU A 135 -30.26 -0.29 -2.12
C LEU A 135 -31.65 -0.73 -2.59
N LYS A 136 -32.54 -1.13 -1.66
CA LYS A 136 -33.93 -1.54 -1.96
C LYS A 136 -34.76 -0.41 -2.59
N ASN A 137 -34.55 0.82 -2.16
CA ASN A 137 -35.22 2.00 -2.69
C ASN A 137 -34.56 2.56 -3.98
N THR A 138 -33.50 1.93 -4.49
CA THR A 138 -32.71 2.40 -5.65
C THR A 138 -32.17 3.84 -5.49
N SER A 139 -31.90 4.24 -4.24
CA SER A 139 -31.41 5.58 -3.86
C SER A 139 -29.98 5.59 -3.33
N MET A 140 -29.30 4.44 -3.32
CA MET A 140 -27.87 4.34 -3.01
C MET A 140 -27.04 5.03 -4.10
N ASP A 141 -25.96 5.69 -3.68
CA ASP A 141 -25.06 6.39 -4.59
C ASP A 141 -24.40 5.45 -5.63
N PRO A 142 -24.36 5.82 -6.93
CA PRO A 142 -23.77 4.97 -7.97
C PRO A 142 -22.28 4.62 -7.75
N THR A 143 -21.50 5.50 -7.13
CA THR A 143 -20.10 5.25 -6.76
C THR A 143 -20.03 4.12 -5.73
N MET A 144 -20.86 4.18 -4.69
CA MET A 144 -20.94 3.15 -3.65
C MET A 144 -21.38 1.81 -4.24
N ILE A 145 -22.39 1.80 -5.11
CA ILE A 145 -22.84 0.58 -5.81
C ILE A 145 -21.67 -0.06 -6.57
N HIS A 146 -20.92 0.72 -7.34
CA HIS A 146 -19.80 0.16 -8.11
C HIS A 146 -18.65 -0.33 -7.22
N ALA A 147 -18.39 0.28 -6.06
CA ALA A 147 -17.41 -0.22 -5.10
C ALA A 147 -17.85 -1.51 -4.39
N LEU A 148 -19.14 -1.64 -4.02
CA LEU A 148 -19.72 -2.88 -3.52
C LEU A 148 -19.66 -3.99 -4.58
N LEU A 149 -20.00 -3.68 -5.84
CA LEU A 149 -19.91 -4.63 -6.95
C LEU A 149 -18.46 -5.03 -7.28
N ALA A 150 -17.47 -4.14 -7.15
CA ALA A 150 -16.06 -4.50 -7.29
C ALA A 150 -15.64 -5.54 -6.23
N THR A 151 -16.08 -5.34 -4.99
CA THR A 151 -15.87 -6.27 -3.86
C THR A 151 -16.59 -7.60 -4.08
N ALA A 152 -17.81 -7.57 -4.63
CA ALA A 152 -18.64 -8.74 -4.90
C ALA A 152 -18.12 -9.59 -6.08
N ALA A 153 -17.74 -8.93 -7.18
CA ALA A 153 -17.46 -9.55 -8.47
C ALA A 153 -16.28 -10.51 -8.46
N ARG A 154 -15.26 -10.21 -7.64
CA ARG A 154 -14.06 -11.03 -7.44
C ARG A 154 -14.38 -12.47 -7.07
N HIS A 155 -15.45 -12.65 -6.31
CA HIS A 155 -15.82 -13.90 -5.64
C HIS A 155 -17.01 -14.60 -6.31
N SER A 156 -17.74 -13.90 -7.18
CA SER A 156 -19.04 -14.32 -7.69
C SER A 156 -18.93 -15.10 -9.00
N PRO A 157 -19.26 -16.41 -9.05
CA PRO A 157 -19.18 -17.19 -10.28
C PRO A 157 -20.04 -16.62 -11.42
N ALA A 158 -21.17 -15.98 -11.10
CA ALA A 158 -22.04 -15.34 -12.07
C ALA A 158 -21.41 -14.07 -12.67
N MET A 159 -20.81 -13.22 -11.83
CA MET A 159 -20.15 -11.99 -12.29
C MET A 159 -18.82 -12.30 -13.00
N ILE A 160 -18.06 -13.28 -12.53
CA ILE A 160 -16.83 -13.78 -13.19
C ILE A 160 -17.13 -14.19 -14.63
N ARG A 161 -18.16 -15.01 -14.87
CA ARG A 161 -18.54 -15.44 -16.23
C ARG A 161 -18.95 -14.27 -17.13
N ARG A 162 -19.54 -13.20 -16.58
CA ARG A 162 -20.10 -12.08 -17.36
C ARG A 162 -19.11 -10.93 -17.59
N TYR A 163 -18.21 -10.68 -16.64
CA TYR A 163 -17.31 -9.52 -16.63
C TYR A 163 -15.82 -9.87 -16.51
N GLY A 164 -15.45 -11.10 -16.17
CA GLY A 164 -14.07 -11.50 -15.95
C GLY A 164 -13.26 -11.81 -17.22
N GLY A 165 -13.91 -12.30 -18.27
CA GLY A 165 -13.22 -12.72 -19.50
C GLY A 165 -12.06 -13.68 -19.19
N HIS A 166 -10.87 -13.38 -19.72
CA HIS A 166 -9.65 -14.16 -19.45
C HIS A 166 -9.00 -13.87 -18.08
N GLY A 167 -9.39 -12.79 -17.38
CA GLY A 167 -8.79 -12.35 -16.12
C GLY A 167 -9.56 -12.76 -14.86
N GLY A 168 -10.57 -13.63 -14.99
CA GLY A 168 -11.31 -14.21 -13.87
C GLY A 168 -11.91 -13.17 -12.91
N GLY A 169 -11.85 -13.47 -11.60
CA GLY A 169 -12.35 -12.60 -10.53
C GLY A 169 -11.70 -11.22 -10.50
N SER A 170 -10.39 -11.12 -10.73
CA SER A 170 -9.69 -9.83 -10.70
C SER A 170 -10.14 -8.88 -11.80
N ALA A 171 -10.35 -9.38 -13.03
CA ALA A 171 -10.90 -8.57 -14.11
C ALA A 171 -12.38 -8.22 -13.91
N ALA A 172 -13.18 -9.14 -13.36
CA ALA A 172 -14.58 -8.87 -13.03
C ALA A 172 -14.72 -7.76 -11.98
N ALA A 173 -13.83 -7.74 -10.98
CA ALA A 173 -13.73 -6.66 -10.00
C ALA A 173 -13.25 -5.35 -10.61
N GLU A 174 -12.21 -5.38 -11.45
CA GLU A 174 -11.64 -4.18 -12.09
C GLU A 174 -12.66 -3.46 -12.99
N HIS A 175 -13.57 -4.19 -13.64
CA HIS A 175 -14.69 -3.61 -14.42
C HIS A 175 -15.54 -2.64 -13.59
N PHE A 176 -15.86 -2.99 -12.35
CA PHE A 176 -16.65 -2.14 -11.46
C PHE A 176 -15.78 -1.10 -10.73
N ALA A 177 -14.55 -1.46 -10.33
CA ALA A 177 -13.59 -0.52 -9.74
C ALA A 177 -13.30 0.66 -10.66
N SER A 178 -13.14 0.40 -11.96
CA SER A 178 -12.95 1.42 -13.01
C SER A 178 -14.14 2.38 -13.12
N LYS A 179 -15.38 1.88 -12.97
CA LYS A 179 -16.59 2.73 -12.96
C LYS A 179 -16.66 3.58 -11.69
N ALA A 180 -16.38 3.00 -10.52
CA ALA A 180 -16.38 3.72 -9.25
C ALA A 180 -15.35 4.86 -9.22
N ILE A 181 -14.08 4.60 -9.57
CA ILE A 181 -13.04 5.64 -9.55
C ILE A 181 -13.30 6.75 -10.59
N HIS A 182 -13.95 6.43 -11.71
CA HIS A 182 -14.35 7.43 -12.70
C HIS A 182 -15.37 8.43 -12.13
N LEU A 183 -16.37 7.96 -11.37
CA LEU A 183 -17.36 8.81 -10.71
C LEU A 183 -16.72 9.69 -9.62
N ILE A 184 -15.86 9.10 -8.77
CA ILE A 184 -15.09 9.85 -7.76
C ILE A 184 -14.25 10.95 -8.43
N GLY A 185 -13.63 10.65 -9.57
CA GLY A 185 -12.88 11.61 -10.39
C GLY A 185 -13.71 12.78 -10.93
N GLN A 186 -15.04 12.63 -11.06
CA GLN A 186 -15.97 13.70 -11.42
C GLN A 186 -16.43 14.53 -10.20
N ALA A 187 -16.36 13.97 -8.99
CA ALA A 187 -16.86 14.57 -7.75
C ALA A 187 -15.77 15.21 -6.86
N LEU A 188 -14.52 15.29 -7.32
CA LEU A 188 -13.35 15.70 -6.51
C LEU A 188 -13.50 17.03 -5.75
N ASP A 189 -14.21 18.01 -6.31
CA ASP A 189 -14.43 19.34 -5.69
C ASP A 189 -15.47 19.31 -4.55
N GLN A 190 -16.32 18.29 -4.49
CA GLN A 190 -17.43 18.15 -3.54
C GLN A 190 -17.60 16.69 -3.09
N PRO A 191 -16.60 16.10 -2.42
CA PRO A 191 -16.61 14.70 -2.05
C PRO A 191 -17.72 14.38 -1.04
N SER A 192 -18.55 13.38 -1.34
CA SER A 192 -19.55 12.86 -0.40
C SER A 192 -18.94 11.82 0.53
N LEU A 193 -19.66 11.49 1.61
CA LEU A 193 -19.29 10.37 2.48
C LEU A 193 -19.28 9.03 1.71
N ALA A 194 -20.21 8.86 0.76
CA ALA A 194 -20.27 7.67 -0.09
C ALA A 194 -19.02 7.53 -0.97
N ASP A 195 -18.49 8.63 -1.53
CA ASP A 195 -17.25 8.60 -2.31
C ASP A 195 -16.05 8.16 -1.45
N ILE A 196 -15.95 8.67 -0.21
CA ILE A 196 -14.86 8.31 0.73
C ILE A 196 -14.94 6.83 1.11
N GLN A 197 -16.15 6.35 1.45
CA GLN A 197 -16.38 4.95 1.82
C GLN A 197 -16.15 3.99 0.65
N ALA A 198 -16.59 4.38 -0.56
CA ALA A 198 -16.31 3.65 -1.79
C ALA A 198 -14.80 3.60 -2.06
N LEU A 199 -14.08 4.70 -1.88
CA LEU A 199 -12.63 4.75 -2.06
C LEU A 199 -11.90 3.83 -1.06
N CYS A 200 -12.40 3.66 0.17
CA CYS A 200 -11.86 2.68 1.12
C CYS A 200 -12.00 1.23 0.62
N LEU A 201 -13.12 0.88 -0.01
CA LEU A 201 -13.29 -0.43 -0.66
C LEU A 201 -12.37 -0.60 -1.87
N LEU A 202 -12.18 0.46 -2.68
CA LEU A 202 -11.24 0.44 -3.79
C LEU A 202 -9.79 0.27 -3.33
N VAL A 203 -9.39 0.92 -2.22
CA VAL A 203 -8.06 0.72 -1.60
C VAL A 203 -7.81 -0.75 -1.27
N ILE A 204 -8.80 -1.45 -0.71
CA ILE A 204 -8.70 -2.90 -0.40
C ILE A 204 -8.61 -3.73 -1.70
N HIS A 205 -9.38 -3.39 -2.73
CA HIS A 205 -9.32 -4.05 -4.05
C HIS A 205 -7.94 -3.89 -4.70
N GLU A 206 -7.40 -2.66 -4.77
CA GLU A 206 -6.08 -2.40 -5.35
C GLU A 206 -4.97 -3.11 -4.58
N TRP A 207 -5.05 -3.10 -3.24
CA TRP A 207 -4.12 -3.78 -2.38
C TRP A 207 -4.09 -5.28 -2.66
N GLY A 208 -5.25 -5.94 -2.63
CA GLY A 208 -5.37 -7.36 -2.94
C GLY A 208 -5.02 -7.74 -4.39
N CYS A 209 -5.19 -6.82 -5.34
CA CYS A 209 -4.69 -6.92 -6.72
C CYS A 209 -3.17 -6.77 -6.85
N ARG A 210 -2.43 -6.49 -5.78
CA ARG A 210 -1.00 -6.15 -5.79
C ARG A 210 -0.69 -4.82 -6.51
N ASN A 211 -1.68 -3.97 -6.73
CA ASN A 211 -1.54 -2.62 -7.30
C ASN A 211 -1.15 -1.60 -6.21
N ALA A 212 -0.03 -1.86 -5.53
CA ALA A 212 0.35 -1.15 -4.30
C ALA A 212 0.41 0.39 -4.42
N VAL A 213 0.79 0.90 -5.60
CA VAL A 213 0.79 2.34 -5.90
C VAL A 213 -0.63 2.91 -5.99
N ARG A 214 -1.57 2.23 -6.67
CA ARG A 214 -2.98 2.68 -6.73
C ARG A 214 -3.61 2.66 -5.33
N ALA A 215 -3.37 1.61 -4.56
CA ALA A 215 -3.84 1.50 -3.17
C ALA A 215 -3.34 2.68 -2.30
N TYR A 216 -2.04 3.00 -2.37
CA TYR A 216 -1.45 4.11 -1.61
C TYR A 216 -2.00 5.49 -2.03
N ILE A 217 -2.15 5.74 -3.34
CA ILE A 217 -2.69 7.01 -3.85
C ILE A 217 -4.17 7.16 -3.49
N TYR A 218 -4.99 6.12 -3.64
CA TYR A 218 -6.41 6.16 -3.27
C TYR A 218 -6.60 6.33 -1.76
N LEU A 219 -5.73 5.75 -0.93
CA LEU A 219 -5.72 5.97 0.52
C LEU A 219 -5.43 7.43 0.86
N GLY A 220 -4.39 8.03 0.25
CA GLY A 220 -4.08 9.45 0.43
C GLY A 220 -5.22 10.37 -0.02
N GLN A 221 -5.90 10.03 -1.11
CA GLN A 221 -7.09 10.72 -1.59
C GLN A 221 -8.28 10.58 -0.61
N ALA A 222 -8.53 9.39 -0.06
CA ALA A 222 -9.58 9.15 0.93
C ALA A 222 -9.36 9.99 2.20
N ALA A 223 -8.13 10.02 2.72
CA ALA A 223 -7.75 10.83 3.87
C ALA A 223 -7.97 12.33 3.61
N ARG A 224 -7.57 12.84 2.44
CA ARG A 224 -7.77 14.25 2.05
C ARG A 224 -9.26 14.62 1.90
N MET A 225 -10.05 13.74 1.29
CA MET A 225 -11.50 13.91 1.19
C MET A 225 -12.16 13.89 2.58
N ALA A 226 -11.75 12.98 3.48
CA ALA A 226 -12.25 12.92 4.85
C ALA A 226 -11.89 14.15 5.69
N GLN A 227 -10.65 14.67 5.57
CA GLN A 227 -10.22 15.92 6.20
C GLN A 227 -11.11 17.10 5.78
N MET A 228 -11.39 17.25 4.47
CA MET A 228 -12.25 18.33 3.98
C MET A 228 -13.72 18.11 4.34
N TYR A 229 -14.21 16.88 4.26
CA TYR A 229 -15.56 16.52 4.67
C TYR A 229 -15.81 16.88 6.14
N ARG A 230 -14.86 16.58 7.03
CA ARG A 230 -14.91 16.96 8.46
C ARG A 230 -15.12 18.47 8.62
N ILE A 231 -14.31 19.29 7.94
CA ILE A 231 -14.39 20.76 8.04
C ILE A 231 -15.76 21.28 7.55
N VAL A 232 -16.24 20.78 6.40
CA VAL A 232 -17.50 21.26 5.80
C VAL A 232 -18.72 20.93 6.65
N HIS A 233 -18.73 19.77 7.31
CA HIS A 233 -19.91 19.27 8.04
C HIS A 233 -19.85 19.46 9.57
N SER A 234 -18.73 19.96 10.12
CA SER A 234 -18.52 20.12 11.58
C SER A 234 -19.47 21.12 12.29
N HIS A 235 -20.36 21.80 11.57
CA HIS A 235 -21.22 22.85 12.12
C HIS A 235 -22.63 22.38 12.55
N HIS A 236 -22.98 21.11 12.33
CA HIS A 236 -24.32 20.58 12.62
C HIS A 236 -24.45 20.05 14.07
N HIS A 237 -24.48 20.96 15.04
CA HIS A 237 -24.74 20.61 16.45
C HIS A 237 -26.24 20.50 16.75
N HIS A 238 -26.87 19.43 16.26
CA HIS A 238 -28.22 19.04 16.65
C HIS A 238 -28.23 17.60 17.18
N SER A 239 -28.83 17.40 18.36
CA SER A 239 -28.95 16.09 19.02
C SER A 239 -30.07 15.22 18.41
N ASP A 240 -30.13 15.18 17.08
CA ASP A 240 -31.06 14.36 16.30
C ASP A 240 -30.39 12.99 16.02
N PRO A 241 -31.08 11.84 16.22
CA PRO A 241 -30.61 10.54 15.78
C PRO A 241 -30.07 10.51 14.33
N ASP A 242 -30.68 11.24 13.39
CA ASP A 242 -30.22 11.29 12.00
C ASP A 242 -28.87 12.02 11.83
N GLN A 243 -28.57 12.99 12.69
CA GLN A 243 -27.26 13.65 12.73
C GLN A 243 -26.22 12.75 13.40
N PHE A 244 -26.57 12.11 14.51
CA PHE A 244 -25.68 11.15 15.18
C PHE A 244 -25.27 10.00 14.26
N LEU A 245 -26.20 9.46 13.47
CA LEU A 245 -25.92 8.42 12.48
C LEU A 245 -24.92 8.88 11.41
N GLN A 246 -25.03 10.12 10.93
CA GLN A 246 -24.09 10.70 9.97
C GLN A 246 -22.70 10.90 10.59
N ASP A 247 -22.64 11.46 11.80
CA ASP A 247 -21.40 11.70 12.54
C ASP A 247 -20.67 10.38 12.84
N GLU A 248 -21.39 9.34 13.27
CA GLU A 248 -20.84 8.00 13.55
C GLU A 248 -20.43 7.27 12.27
N SER A 249 -21.20 7.40 11.17
CA SER A 249 -20.81 6.87 9.86
C SER A 249 -19.52 7.52 9.36
N PHE A 250 -19.36 8.84 9.53
CA PHE A 250 -18.10 9.53 9.21
C PHE A 250 -16.95 9.08 10.13
N ARG A 251 -17.19 9.02 11.45
CA ARG A 251 -16.20 8.58 12.46
C ARG A 251 -15.65 7.19 12.14
N ARG A 252 -16.52 6.23 11.82
CA ARG A 252 -16.15 4.88 11.40
C ARG A 252 -15.39 4.86 10.08
N THR A 253 -15.77 5.71 9.13
CA THR A 253 -15.05 5.84 7.86
C THR A 253 -13.63 6.37 8.08
N LEU A 254 -13.45 7.38 8.93
CA LEU A 254 -12.13 7.89 9.31
C LEU A 254 -11.28 6.83 10.02
N TRP A 255 -11.88 6.02 10.91
CA TRP A 255 -11.18 4.89 11.53
C TRP A 255 -10.84 3.76 10.55
N LEU A 256 -11.66 3.51 9.53
CA LEU A 256 -11.32 2.59 8.44
C LEU A 256 -10.12 3.10 7.63
N ILE A 257 -10.07 4.41 7.33
CA ILE A 257 -8.90 5.05 6.70
C ILE A 257 -7.66 4.86 7.60
N TYR A 258 -7.76 5.12 8.91
CA TYR A 258 -6.66 4.88 9.86
C TYR A 258 -6.17 3.43 9.85
N ILE A 259 -7.07 2.45 9.83
CA ILE A 259 -6.70 1.02 9.76
C ILE A 259 -5.96 0.71 8.45
N LEU A 260 -6.46 1.18 7.31
CA LEU A 260 -5.82 0.99 6.00
C LEU A 260 -4.47 1.71 5.91
N ASP A 261 -4.34 2.88 6.54
CA ASP A 261 -3.10 3.66 6.62
C ASP A 261 -2.02 2.91 7.42
N CYS A 262 -2.40 2.32 8.56
CA CYS A 262 -1.54 1.45 9.36
C CYS A 262 -1.11 0.17 8.63
N PHE A 263 -1.85 -0.28 7.60
CA PHE A 263 -1.45 -1.43 6.80
C PHE A 263 -0.55 -1.03 5.61
N LEU A 264 -0.96 -0.03 4.84
CA LEU A 264 -0.35 0.31 3.55
C LEU A 264 0.88 1.22 3.64
N THR A 265 1.24 1.67 4.84
CA THR A 265 2.45 2.49 5.11
C THR A 265 3.50 1.76 5.96
N SER A 266 3.41 0.43 6.06
CA SER A 266 4.33 -0.45 6.80
C SER A 266 5.74 -0.61 6.17
N SER A 267 6.21 0.30 5.32
CA SER A 267 7.55 0.27 4.71
C SER A 267 8.22 1.63 4.70
N PRO A 268 9.57 1.67 4.75
CA PRO A 268 10.36 2.85 4.39
C PRO A 268 9.87 3.53 3.10
N GLY A 269 9.88 4.87 3.10
CA GLY A 269 9.50 5.69 1.95
C GLY A 269 7.99 5.91 1.74
N ARG A 270 7.11 5.18 2.43
CA ARG A 270 5.67 5.48 2.48
C ARG A 270 5.34 6.24 3.76
N HIS A 271 4.69 7.38 3.62
CA HIS A 271 4.28 8.22 4.74
C HIS A 271 2.79 8.03 5.04
N PRO A 272 2.38 7.95 6.31
CA PRO A 272 0.97 7.94 6.72
C PRO A 272 0.17 9.09 6.08
N ALA A 273 -1.02 8.77 5.59
CA ALA A 273 -1.98 9.72 5.07
C ALA A 273 -2.67 10.52 6.18
N LEU A 274 -2.78 9.95 7.38
CA LEU A 274 -3.29 10.61 8.60
C LEU A 274 -2.16 10.92 9.58
N SER A 275 -2.14 12.15 10.08
CA SER A 275 -1.29 12.56 11.19
C SER A 275 -1.91 12.20 12.55
N SER A 276 -1.14 12.28 13.62
CA SER A 276 -1.66 12.15 15.00
C SER A 276 -2.76 13.18 15.29
N HIS A 277 -2.64 14.40 14.78
CA HIS A 277 -3.63 15.46 14.97
C HIS A 277 -4.96 15.20 14.26
N ASP A 278 -5.00 14.40 13.19
CA ASP A 278 -6.24 14.06 12.48
C ASP A 278 -7.18 13.16 13.32
N VAL A 279 -6.60 12.38 14.25
CA VAL A 279 -7.29 11.34 15.03
C VAL A 279 -7.29 11.57 16.55
N GLN A 280 -6.48 12.50 17.07
CA GLN A 280 -6.29 12.71 18.52
C GLN A 280 -7.59 13.00 19.30
N ASP A 281 -8.54 13.69 18.68
CA ASP A 281 -9.78 14.19 19.29
C ASP A 281 -11.03 13.39 18.85
N VAL A 282 -10.81 12.33 18.07
CA VAL A 282 -11.87 11.50 17.52
C VAL A 282 -12.20 10.39 18.52
N SER A 283 -13.46 10.31 18.96
CA SER A 283 -13.96 9.15 19.72
C SER A 283 -13.71 7.84 18.98
N LEU A 284 -13.45 6.76 19.71
CA LEU A 284 -13.57 5.41 19.14
C LEU A 284 -15.03 5.14 18.73
N PRO A 285 -15.28 4.23 17.77
CA PRO A 285 -16.62 3.80 17.38
C PRO A 285 -17.45 3.27 18.56
N CYS A 286 -18.75 3.56 18.57
CA CYS A 286 -19.70 3.01 19.55
C CYS A 286 -20.04 1.54 19.27
N THR A 287 -20.85 0.92 20.14
CA THR A 287 -21.35 -0.45 19.91
C THR A 287 -22.14 -0.55 18.60
N LEU A 288 -22.18 -1.74 18.00
CA LEU A 288 -23.06 -1.96 16.84
C LEU A 288 -24.53 -1.73 17.16
N VAL A 289 -24.97 -1.95 18.40
CA VAL A 289 -26.36 -1.68 18.81
C VAL A 289 -26.65 -0.18 18.71
N ASP A 290 -25.82 0.66 19.32
CA ASP A 290 -26.03 2.11 19.32
C ASP A 290 -25.94 2.69 17.91
N TYR A 291 -25.03 2.17 17.08
CA TYR A 291 -24.96 2.56 15.67
C TYR A 291 -26.21 2.15 14.89
N HIS A 292 -26.71 0.92 15.03
CA HIS A 292 -27.87 0.44 14.27
C HIS A 292 -29.19 1.13 14.64
N PHE A 293 -29.34 1.57 15.89
CA PHE A 293 -30.55 2.25 16.38
C PHE A 293 -30.42 3.79 16.40
N GLY A 294 -29.24 4.34 16.11
CA GLY A 294 -28.98 5.78 16.16
C GLY A 294 -29.00 6.36 17.57
N ASN A 295 -28.62 5.57 18.58
CA ASN A 295 -28.59 6.00 19.99
C ASN A 295 -27.40 6.95 20.24
N PRO A 296 -27.61 8.25 20.53
CA PRO A 296 -26.49 9.17 20.70
C PRO A 296 -25.66 8.85 21.95
N VAL A 297 -24.38 8.55 21.76
CA VAL A 297 -23.46 8.15 22.83
C VAL A 297 -22.07 8.75 22.64
N TYR A 298 -21.42 9.15 23.74
CA TYR A 298 -20.04 9.63 23.75
C TYR A 298 -19.09 8.51 24.17
N VAL A 299 -18.12 8.19 23.30
CA VAL A 299 -17.10 7.16 23.55
C VAL A 299 -15.73 7.83 23.69
N ARG A 300 -14.86 7.25 24.53
CA ARG A 300 -13.47 7.71 24.71
C ARG A 300 -12.69 7.76 23.40
N THR A 301 -11.73 8.67 23.32
CA THR A 301 -10.75 8.76 22.22
C THR A 301 -9.71 7.64 22.28
N LEU A 302 -8.83 7.57 21.27
CA LEU A 302 -7.72 6.61 21.21
C LEU A 302 -6.74 6.72 22.39
N SER A 303 -6.59 7.91 22.98
CA SER A 303 -5.77 8.15 24.18
C SER A 303 -6.47 7.77 25.50
N GLY A 304 -7.76 7.39 25.44
CA GLY A 304 -8.58 7.09 26.61
C GLY A 304 -9.30 8.30 27.21
N ALA A 305 -9.03 9.52 26.74
CA ALA A 305 -9.70 10.72 27.21
C ALA A 305 -11.17 10.81 26.72
N PRO A 306 -12.08 11.49 27.46
CA PRO A 306 -13.39 11.87 26.94
C PRO A 306 -13.24 12.78 25.71
N PRO A 307 -14.17 12.74 24.74
CA PRO A 307 -14.08 13.56 23.54
C PRO A 307 -14.42 15.03 23.85
N SER A 308 -13.75 15.96 23.16
CA SER A 308 -13.91 17.42 23.36
C SER A 308 -15.32 17.96 23.08
N THR A 309 -16.16 17.19 22.40
CA THR A 309 -17.56 17.50 22.10
C THR A 309 -18.54 17.11 23.21
N MET A 310 -18.07 16.43 24.27
CA MET A 310 -18.88 16.00 25.39
C MET A 310 -19.22 17.21 26.30
N PRO A 311 -20.51 17.54 26.53
CA PRO A 311 -20.89 18.74 27.28
C PRO A 311 -20.46 18.73 28.76
N ASP A 312 -20.41 17.54 29.36
CA ASP A 312 -19.94 17.31 30.72
C ASP A 312 -18.83 16.26 30.69
N SER A 313 -17.59 16.68 30.98
CA SER A 313 -16.42 15.80 31.02
C SER A 313 -16.44 14.80 32.19
N ALA A 314 -17.35 14.95 33.15
CA ALA A 314 -17.61 13.98 34.22
C ALA A 314 -18.77 13.01 33.89
N GLY A 315 -19.42 13.17 32.73
CA GLY A 315 -20.49 12.30 32.28
C GLY A 315 -20.03 10.86 32.01
N HIS A 316 -20.97 9.91 32.06
CA HIS A 316 -20.68 8.51 31.77
C HIS A 316 -20.34 8.33 30.27
N LEU A 317 -19.16 7.78 30.00
CA LEU A 317 -18.74 7.39 28.65
C LEU A 317 -19.36 6.03 28.31
N GLY A 318 -19.86 5.89 27.08
CA GLY A 318 -20.32 4.62 26.54
C GLY A 318 -19.17 3.66 26.26
N GLU A 319 -19.53 2.39 26.09
CA GLU A 319 -18.58 1.32 25.78
C GLU A 319 -17.95 1.50 24.38
N VAL A 320 -16.70 1.05 24.26
CA VAL A 320 -16.03 0.97 22.95
C VAL A 320 -16.65 -0.20 22.18
N GLY A 321 -17.09 0.05 20.95
CA GLY A 321 -17.67 -1.00 20.12
C GLY A 321 -16.65 -1.96 19.51
N GLU A 322 -17.19 -2.98 18.87
CA GLU A 322 -16.48 -4.06 18.19
C GLU A 322 -15.45 -3.52 17.18
N PHE A 323 -15.86 -2.53 16.38
CA PHE A 323 -14.96 -1.86 15.43
C PHE A 323 -13.90 -1.00 16.11
N GLY A 324 -14.19 -0.43 17.29
CA GLY A 324 -13.20 0.29 18.10
C GLY A 324 -12.15 -0.63 18.72
N HIS A 325 -12.49 -1.89 19.02
CA HIS A 325 -11.50 -2.89 19.44
C HIS A 325 -10.57 -3.31 18.28
N ILE A 326 -11.06 -3.32 17.02
CA ILE A 326 -10.19 -3.48 15.84
C ILE A 326 -9.22 -2.28 15.75
N VAL A 327 -9.69 -1.03 15.91
CA VAL A 327 -8.83 0.17 15.93
C VAL A 327 -7.73 0.07 17.00
N LEU A 328 -8.07 -0.37 18.22
CA LEU A 328 -7.10 -0.56 19.30
C LEU A 328 -6.06 -1.64 18.97
N ALA A 329 -6.49 -2.78 18.44
CA ALA A 329 -5.57 -3.83 17.99
C ALA A 329 -4.68 -3.38 16.82
N THR A 330 -5.20 -2.55 15.90
CA THR A 330 -4.41 -1.95 14.82
C THR A 330 -3.43 -0.88 15.33
N LYS A 331 -3.73 -0.17 16.42
CA LYS A 331 -2.74 0.70 17.10
C LYS A 331 -1.55 -0.13 17.61
N ALA A 332 -1.78 -1.27 18.26
CA ALA A 332 -0.68 -2.15 18.68
C ALA A 332 0.14 -2.68 17.49
N TRP A 333 -0.53 -3.11 16.42
CA TRP A 333 0.14 -3.48 15.16
C TRP A 333 1.03 -2.35 14.63
N ARG A 334 0.53 -1.11 14.58
CA ARG A 334 1.30 0.07 14.16
C ARG A 334 2.56 0.28 15.02
N ASN A 335 2.43 0.21 16.35
CA ASN A 335 3.57 0.35 17.27
C ASN A 335 4.65 -0.72 17.02
N VAL A 336 4.25 -1.96 16.72
CA VAL A 336 5.19 -3.05 16.36
C VAL A 336 5.87 -2.79 15.03
N VAL A 337 5.13 -2.36 14.00
CA VAL A 337 5.69 -2.00 12.68
C VAL A 337 6.64 -0.79 12.78
N GLU A 338 6.33 0.19 13.63
CA GLU A 338 7.19 1.34 13.89
C GLU A 338 8.53 0.90 14.49
N MET A 339 8.53 0.02 15.49
CA MET A 339 9.78 -0.59 16.01
C MET A 339 10.54 -1.35 14.92
N MET A 340 9.87 -2.21 14.14
CA MET A 340 10.51 -3.00 13.07
C MET A 340 11.16 -2.13 11.99
N THR A 341 10.55 -0.99 11.64
CA THR A 341 11.00 -0.10 10.54
C THR A 341 11.99 0.98 10.97
N THR A 342 12.10 1.25 12.28
CA THR A 342 13.02 2.28 12.82
C THR A 342 14.24 1.71 13.54
N THR A 343 14.26 0.39 13.80
CA THR A 343 15.28 -0.25 14.65
C THR A 343 16.22 -1.17 13.84
N THR A 344 17.52 -0.86 13.89
CA THR A 344 18.59 -1.72 13.34
C THR A 344 18.96 -2.85 14.31
N LEU A 345 19.96 -3.69 13.97
CA LEU A 345 20.54 -4.64 14.94
C LEU A 345 21.32 -3.92 16.05
N GLU A 346 21.95 -2.78 15.73
CA GLU A 346 22.75 -1.99 16.68
C GLU A 346 21.89 -1.16 17.65
N THR A 347 20.73 -0.69 17.19
CA THR A 347 19.80 0.15 17.98
C THR A 347 18.71 -0.66 18.68
N PHE A 348 18.76 -1.99 18.57
CA PHE A 348 17.80 -2.89 19.19
C PHE A 348 17.77 -2.75 20.72
N SER A 349 16.57 -2.71 21.30
CA SER A 349 16.36 -2.65 22.74
C SER A 349 15.32 -3.66 23.20
N GLU A 350 15.74 -4.55 24.10
CA GLU A 350 14.87 -5.52 24.75
C GLU A 350 13.76 -4.85 25.57
N GLU A 351 14.03 -3.66 26.13
CA GLU A 351 13.05 -2.85 26.87
C GLU A 351 11.90 -2.41 25.96
N GLN A 352 12.19 -2.02 24.71
CA GLN A 352 11.16 -1.66 23.74
C GLN A 352 10.29 -2.87 23.36
N CYS A 353 10.90 -4.06 23.20
CA CYS A 353 10.13 -5.28 22.98
C CYS A 353 9.22 -5.61 24.16
N LEU A 354 9.72 -5.53 25.40
CA LEU A 354 8.91 -5.76 26.61
C LEU A 354 7.77 -4.75 26.73
N ALA A 355 7.99 -3.47 26.40
CA ALA A 355 6.95 -2.45 26.38
C ALA A 355 5.85 -2.76 25.33
N LEU A 356 6.22 -3.19 24.12
CA LEU A 356 5.28 -3.59 23.08
C LEU A 356 4.45 -4.82 23.48
N GLU A 357 5.06 -5.80 24.16
CA GLU A 357 4.32 -6.95 24.70
C GLU A 357 3.31 -6.54 25.77
N GLN A 358 3.71 -5.64 26.68
CA GLN A 358 2.82 -5.08 27.70
C GLN A 358 1.65 -4.29 27.08
N ASP A 359 1.90 -3.51 26.02
CA ASP A 359 0.86 -2.78 25.27
C ASP A 359 -0.15 -3.75 24.62
N ILE A 360 0.32 -4.83 24.00
CA ILE A 360 -0.54 -5.87 23.40
C ILE A 360 -1.38 -6.57 24.48
N ASP A 361 -0.76 -6.97 25.60
CA ASP A 361 -1.44 -7.66 26.68
C ASP A 361 -2.42 -6.75 27.44
N ALA A 362 -2.10 -5.45 27.60
CA ALA A 362 -3.03 -4.46 28.13
C ALA A 362 -4.28 -4.33 27.25
N ILE A 363 -4.13 -4.37 25.92
CA ILE A 363 -5.27 -4.38 25.00
C ILE A 363 -6.07 -5.68 25.15
N ARG A 364 -5.43 -6.85 25.20
CA ARG A 364 -6.11 -8.15 25.47
C ARG A 364 -6.93 -8.11 26.76
N GLN A 365 -6.38 -7.55 27.83
CA GLN A 365 -7.04 -7.40 29.13
C GLN A 365 -8.17 -6.36 29.12
N SER A 366 -8.11 -5.36 28.24
CA SER A 366 -9.16 -4.35 28.06
C SER A 366 -10.36 -4.82 27.22
N LEU A 367 -10.30 -6.01 26.61
CA LEU A 367 -11.41 -6.56 25.84
C LEU A 367 -12.61 -6.92 26.74
N PRO A 368 -13.86 -6.63 26.33
CA PRO A 368 -15.05 -7.12 27.01
C PRO A 368 -15.02 -8.64 27.21
N LEU A 369 -15.68 -9.14 28.26
CA LEU A 369 -15.64 -10.56 28.66
C LEU A 369 -16.02 -11.56 27.54
N HIS A 370 -16.78 -11.11 26.54
CA HIS A 370 -17.16 -11.88 25.36
C HIS A 370 -16.07 -11.86 24.26
N PHE A 371 -15.27 -10.80 24.10
CA PHE A 371 -14.14 -10.76 23.17
C PHE A 371 -12.83 -11.32 23.75
N ALA A 372 -12.73 -11.52 25.07
CA ALA A 372 -11.57 -12.13 25.72
C ALA A 372 -11.28 -13.55 25.18
N ASP A 373 -10.01 -13.86 24.89
CA ASP A 373 -9.64 -15.14 24.28
C ASP A 373 -9.85 -16.31 25.25
N LYS A 374 -10.77 -17.21 24.89
CA LYS A 374 -11.20 -18.37 25.70
C LYS A 374 -11.53 -19.56 24.80
N PRO A 375 -11.28 -20.81 25.26
CA PRO A 375 -11.65 -22.01 24.50
C PRO A 375 -13.12 -22.00 24.07
N GLY A 376 -13.37 -22.18 22.78
CA GLY A 376 -14.71 -22.19 22.19
C GLY A 376 -15.35 -20.82 21.92
N GLN A 377 -14.75 -19.70 22.36
CA GLN A 377 -15.34 -18.36 22.23
C GLN A 377 -15.54 -17.93 20.75
N ILE A 378 -14.60 -18.30 19.87
CA ILE A 378 -14.75 -18.09 18.41
C ILE A 378 -16.02 -18.74 17.85
N ASN A 379 -16.39 -19.95 18.31
CA ASN A 379 -17.57 -20.66 17.83
C ASN A 379 -18.87 -19.95 18.25
N LEU A 380 -18.92 -19.37 19.45
CA LEU A 380 -20.03 -18.52 19.88
C LEU A 380 -20.15 -17.27 19.00
N HIS A 381 -19.02 -16.60 18.71
CA HIS A 381 -19.03 -15.44 17.80
C HIS A 381 -19.45 -15.80 16.37
N ILE A 382 -19.08 -16.98 15.87
CA ILE A 382 -19.56 -17.51 14.58
C ILE A 382 -21.09 -17.65 14.59
N THR A 383 -21.66 -18.35 15.59
CA THR A 383 -23.12 -18.50 15.73
C THR A 383 -23.84 -17.15 15.86
N MET A 384 -23.20 -16.17 16.49
CA MET A 384 -23.74 -14.81 16.66
C MET A 384 -23.41 -13.84 15.50
N GLY A 385 -22.85 -14.33 14.38
CA GLY A 385 -22.54 -13.50 13.20
C GLY A 385 -21.41 -12.48 13.38
N SER A 386 -20.60 -12.60 14.43
CA SER A 386 -19.49 -11.70 14.80
C SER A 386 -18.10 -12.35 14.71
N GLY A 387 -18.01 -13.61 14.24
CA GLY A 387 -16.77 -14.40 14.17
C GLY A 387 -15.62 -13.69 13.46
N TYR A 388 -15.87 -13.04 12.32
CA TYR A 388 -14.84 -12.28 11.59
C TYR A 388 -14.28 -11.09 12.37
N MET A 389 -15.09 -10.42 13.22
CA MET A 389 -14.61 -9.32 14.07
C MET A 389 -13.71 -9.84 15.18
N TYR A 390 -14.15 -10.90 15.89
CA TYR A 390 -13.34 -11.58 16.90
C TYR A 390 -11.99 -12.04 16.32
N ALA A 391 -12.03 -12.76 15.20
CA ALA A 391 -10.83 -13.27 14.57
C ALA A 391 -9.90 -12.15 14.06
N MET A 392 -10.44 -11.04 13.52
CA MET A 392 -9.61 -9.90 13.10
C MET A 392 -8.88 -9.23 14.28
N ILE A 393 -9.56 -9.03 15.42
CA ILE A 393 -8.95 -8.47 16.64
C ILE A 393 -7.79 -9.37 17.10
N HIS A 394 -8.03 -10.67 17.23
CA HIS A 394 -7.01 -11.60 17.72
C HIS A 394 -5.90 -11.85 16.69
N SER A 395 -6.20 -11.86 15.37
CA SER A 395 -5.19 -11.90 14.31
C SER A 395 -4.22 -10.71 14.39
N LEU A 396 -4.70 -9.49 14.65
CA LEU A 396 -3.84 -8.31 14.83
C LEU A 396 -2.91 -8.46 16.04
N LEU A 397 -3.45 -8.80 17.20
CA LEU A 397 -2.70 -8.93 18.46
C LEU A 397 -1.69 -10.10 18.42
N ASN A 398 -2.09 -11.23 17.84
CA ASN A 398 -1.26 -12.41 17.71
C ASN A 398 -0.17 -12.22 16.64
N CYS A 399 -0.48 -11.56 15.51
CA CYS A 399 0.54 -11.20 14.52
C CYS A 399 1.58 -10.24 15.12
N GLY A 400 1.16 -9.20 15.85
CA GLY A 400 2.08 -8.33 16.61
C GLY A 400 2.94 -9.11 17.62
N THR A 401 2.35 -10.08 18.33
CA THR A 401 3.08 -10.96 19.26
C THR A 401 4.17 -11.77 18.55
N ILE A 402 3.86 -12.34 17.38
CA ILE A 402 4.83 -13.09 16.56
C ILE A 402 5.95 -12.16 16.09
N PHE A 403 5.63 -10.98 15.56
CA PHE A 403 6.63 -10.02 15.06
C PHE A 403 7.63 -9.60 16.14
N VAL A 404 7.16 -9.20 17.33
CA VAL A 404 8.05 -8.80 18.45
C VAL A 404 8.94 -9.95 18.89
N ASN A 405 8.38 -11.14 19.12
CA ASN A 405 9.15 -12.29 19.60
C ASN A 405 10.11 -12.83 18.54
N ARG A 406 9.72 -12.84 17.26
CA ARG A 406 10.59 -13.21 16.14
C ARG A 406 11.77 -12.23 16.02
N ARG A 407 11.55 -10.92 16.21
CA ARG A 407 12.65 -9.93 16.18
C ARG A 407 13.65 -10.13 17.32
N ARG A 408 13.19 -10.43 18.54
CA ARG A 408 14.06 -10.79 19.68
C ARG A 408 14.91 -12.02 19.39
N ILE A 409 14.29 -13.07 18.83
CA ILE A 409 15.01 -14.30 18.45
C ILE A 409 16.06 -14.01 17.36
N LEU A 410 15.72 -13.22 16.32
CA LEU A 410 16.68 -12.83 15.29
C LEU A 410 17.89 -12.08 15.85
N GLN A 411 17.70 -11.20 16.84
CA GLN A 411 18.81 -10.51 17.49
C GLN A 411 19.82 -11.50 18.11
N VAL A 412 19.33 -12.58 18.73
CA VAL A 412 20.20 -13.61 19.35
C VAL A 412 20.81 -14.54 18.31
N VAL A 413 20.07 -14.92 17.27
CA VAL A 413 20.53 -15.86 16.22
C VAL A 413 21.52 -15.22 15.24
N THR A 414 21.56 -13.88 15.17
CA THR A 414 22.50 -13.12 14.34
C THR A 414 23.77 -12.67 15.07
N ASP A 415 23.90 -12.95 16.38
CA ASP A 415 25.13 -12.70 17.14
C ASP A 415 26.25 -13.69 16.70
N GLU A 416 27.48 -13.20 16.55
CA GLU A 416 28.62 -14.03 16.13
C GLU A 416 28.94 -15.19 17.11
N ASN A 417 28.51 -15.07 18.37
CA ASN A 417 28.69 -16.08 19.41
C ASN A 417 27.50 -17.05 19.52
N PHE A 418 26.51 -16.96 18.63
CA PHE A 418 25.36 -17.85 18.63
C PHE A 418 25.76 -19.32 18.42
N SER A 419 25.30 -20.19 19.31
CA SER A 419 25.44 -21.65 19.17
C SER A 419 24.11 -22.35 19.41
N LEU A 420 23.76 -23.26 18.51
CA LEU A 420 22.55 -24.07 18.61
C LEU A 420 22.59 -25.03 19.81
N GLU A 421 23.78 -25.46 20.23
CA GLU A 421 23.98 -26.26 21.45
C GLU A 421 23.72 -25.42 22.72
N ALA A 422 24.18 -24.17 22.73
CA ALA A 422 23.91 -23.23 23.83
C ALA A 422 22.41 -22.87 23.92
N TRP A 423 21.71 -22.83 22.79
CA TRP A 423 20.25 -22.71 22.73
C TRP A 423 19.56 -23.94 23.32
N ARG A 424 19.89 -25.14 22.82
CA ARG A 424 19.30 -26.42 23.24
C ARG A 424 19.54 -26.73 24.74
N SER A 425 20.66 -26.29 25.30
CA SER A 425 20.98 -26.41 26.74
C SER A 425 20.19 -25.46 27.66
N SER A 426 19.19 -24.74 27.12
CA SER A 426 18.32 -23.80 27.86
C SER A 426 19.05 -22.62 28.49
N SER A 427 20.20 -22.21 27.93
CA SER A 427 20.94 -21.01 28.36
C SER A 427 20.16 -19.70 28.12
N TYR A 428 19.07 -19.75 27.36
CA TYR A 428 18.24 -18.60 26.94
C TYR A 428 16.77 -18.76 27.36
N PRO A 429 16.43 -18.77 28.67
CA PRO A 429 15.07 -19.03 29.14
C PRO A 429 14.03 -18.04 28.60
N LEU A 430 14.43 -16.78 28.41
CA LEU A 430 13.59 -15.73 27.83
C LEU A 430 13.25 -15.97 26.36
N MET A 431 14.17 -16.60 25.61
CA MET A 431 13.96 -16.90 24.19
C MET A 431 13.10 -18.16 24.01
N LEU A 432 13.18 -19.13 24.92
CA LEU A 432 12.24 -20.26 24.95
C LEU A 432 10.81 -19.76 25.20
N GLN A 433 10.62 -18.82 26.13
CA GLN A 433 9.33 -18.16 26.32
C GLN A 433 8.85 -17.40 25.06
N ALA A 434 9.78 -16.79 24.30
CA ALA A 434 9.46 -16.15 23.03
C ALA A 434 8.99 -17.16 21.97
N VAL A 435 9.61 -18.34 21.91
CA VAL A 435 9.17 -19.46 21.05
C VAL A 435 7.76 -19.93 21.46
N ASP A 436 7.51 -20.18 22.75
CA ASP A 436 6.20 -20.60 23.25
C ASP A 436 5.09 -19.59 22.87
N ARG A 437 5.38 -18.29 23.02
CA ARG A 437 4.48 -17.20 22.62
C ARG A 437 4.20 -17.21 21.12
N ILE A 438 5.21 -17.43 20.27
CA ILE A 438 5.03 -17.55 18.82
C ILE A 438 4.14 -18.75 18.47
N PHE A 439 4.37 -19.92 19.09
CA PHE A 439 3.57 -21.12 18.85
C PHE A 439 2.11 -20.94 19.31
N ALA A 440 1.89 -20.37 20.51
CA ALA A 440 0.55 -20.09 21.01
C ALA A 440 -0.22 -19.08 20.14
N ALA A 441 0.43 -17.98 19.74
CA ALA A 441 -0.14 -16.99 18.84
C ALA A 441 -0.46 -17.59 17.45
N SER A 442 0.46 -18.39 16.90
CA SER A 442 0.27 -19.10 15.62
C SER A 442 -0.90 -20.07 15.67
N HIS A 443 -1.00 -20.87 16.74
CA HIS A 443 -2.12 -21.79 16.94
C HIS A 443 -3.46 -21.04 17.06
N SER A 444 -3.52 -19.94 17.84
CA SER A 444 -4.75 -19.14 17.99
C SER A 444 -5.21 -18.50 16.67
N ILE A 445 -4.29 -18.02 15.82
CA ILE A 445 -4.59 -17.56 14.45
C ILE A 445 -5.20 -18.68 13.61
N ILE A 446 -4.48 -19.80 13.45
CA ILE A 446 -4.91 -20.89 12.55
C ILE A 446 -6.21 -21.53 13.05
N HIS A 447 -6.34 -21.77 14.36
CA HIS A 447 -7.58 -22.26 14.96
C HIS A 447 -8.77 -21.31 14.67
N SER A 448 -8.57 -19.99 14.76
CA SER A 448 -9.64 -19.02 14.51
C SER A 448 -10.10 -18.99 13.04
N LEU A 449 -9.16 -19.04 12.10
CA LEU A 449 -9.47 -19.10 10.66
C LEU A 449 -10.12 -20.42 10.26
N LEU A 450 -9.60 -21.56 10.76
CA LEU A 450 -10.23 -22.87 10.54
C LEU A 450 -11.63 -22.93 11.17
N SER A 451 -11.83 -22.37 12.37
CA SER A 451 -13.17 -22.30 12.98
C SER A 451 -14.16 -21.54 12.09
N LEU A 452 -13.74 -20.40 11.52
CA LEU A 452 -14.56 -19.62 10.58
C LEU A 452 -14.90 -20.38 9.31
N GLU A 453 -13.95 -21.15 8.75
CA GLU A 453 -14.21 -22.02 7.60
C GLU A 453 -15.23 -23.11 7.93
N HIS A 454 -15.04 -23.84 9.04
CA HIS A 454 -15.95 -24.91 9.45
C HIS A 454 -17.36 -24.40 9.83
N GLY A 455 -17.44 -23.16 10.29
CA GLY A 455 -18.68 -22.50 10.68
C GLY A 455 -19.44 -21.79 9.57
N ALA A 456 -18.89 -21.77 8.34
CA ALA A 456 -19.52 -21.10 7.21
C ALA A 456 -20.53 -21.99 6.47
N ASP A 457 -21.54 -21.37 5.86
CA ASP A 457 -22.50 -22.09 5.02
C ASP A 457 -21.79 -22.67 3.79
N LYS A 458 -22.12 -23.91 3.41
CA LYS A 458 -21.48 -24.60 2.28
C LYS A 458 -21.64 -23.90 0.93
N ASP A 459 -22.68 -23.09 0.78
CA ASP A 459 -22.96 -22.28 -0.40
C ASP A 459 -22.40 -20.85 -0.30
N SER A 460 -21.77 -20.49 0.83
CA SER A 460 -21.12 -19.19 1.01
C SER A 460 -19.74 -19.17 0.38
N ILE A 461 -19.39 -18.05 -0.25
CA ILE A 461 -18.04 -17.86 -0.80
C ILE A 461 -17.15 -17.36 0.34
N LEU A 462 -16.37 -18.26 0.90
CA LEU A 462 -15.35 -17.93 1.89
C LEU A 462 -14.23 -17.11 1.25
N CYS A 463 -14.04 -15.89 1.75
CA CYS A 463 -12.87 -15.08 1.44
C CYS A 463 -12.38 -14.42 2.73
N PHE A 464 -11.19 -14.80 3.18
CA PHE A 464 -10.59 -14.16 4.34
C PHE A 464 -10.03 -12.78 3.98
N PRO A 465 -10.18 -11.79 4.89
CA PRO A 465 -9.49 -10.51 4.80
C PRO A 465 -7.97 -10.69 4.61
N ILE A 466 -7.37 -9.83 3.80
CA ILE A 466 -5.94 -9.88 3.46
C ILE A 466 -5.05 -9.96 4.72
N PHE A 467 -5.36 -9.18 5.77
CA PHE A 467 -4.62 -9.23 7.03
C PHE A 467 -4.70 -10.59 7.73
N MET A 468 -5.86 -11.25 7.71
CA MET A 468 -6.03 -12.55 8.34
C MET A 468 -5.21 -13.62 7.60
N LEU A 469 -5.19 -13.58 6.26
CA LEU A 469 -4.32 -14.42 5.44
C LEU A 469 -2.83 -14.13 5.68
N PHE A 470 -2.45 -12.85 5.82
CA PHE A 470 -1.09 -12.47 6.18
C PHE A 470 -0.68 -12.95 7.58
N SER A 471 -1.60 -12.93 8.55
CA SER A 471 -1.34 -13.48 9.89
C SER A 471 -1.12 -14.99 9.86
N ALA A 472 -1.84 -15.73 9.00
CA ALA A 472 -1.60 -17.16 8.76
C ALA A 472 -0.26 -17.39 8.04
N PHE A 473 0.08 -16.57 7.05
CA PHE A 473 1.41 -16.61 6.41
C PHE A 473 2.55 -16.40 7.42
N THR A 474 2.42 -15.39 8.27
CA THR A 474 3.40 -15.05 9.32
C THR A 474 3.55 -16.19 10.33
N ALA A 475 2.42 -16.77 10.77
CA ALA A 475 2.40 -17.93 11.66
C ALA A 475 3.12 -19.13 11.04
N GLY A 476 2.71 -19.54 9.84
CA GLY A 476 3.30 -20.68 9.13
C GLY A 476 4.80 -20.51 8.84
N SER A 477 5.20 -19.35 8.31
CA SER A 477 6.61 -19.11 7.93
C SER A 477 7.51 -19.05 9.16
N THR A 478 7.08 -18.36 10.23
CA THR A 478 7.86 -18.28 11.48
C THR A 478 7.97 -19.65 12.17
N VAL A 479 6.88 -20.42 12.25
CA VAL A 479 6.91 -21.77 12.85
C VAL A 479 7.75 -22.75 12.02
N ALA A 480 7.67 -22.69 10.69
CA ALA A 480 8.55 -23.47 9.82
C ALA A 480 10.03 -23.12 10.05
N TYR A 481 10.37 -21.83 10.10
CA TYR A 481 11.72 -21.34 10.37
C TYR A 481 12.26 -21.84 11.72
N LEU A 482 11.53 -21.63 12.82
CA LEU A 482 11.98 -22.06 14.16
C LEU A 482 12.21 -23.58 14.21
N THR A 483 11.40 -24.35 13.50
CA THR A 483 11.53 -25.82 13.44
C THR A 483 12.70 -26.25 12.56
N LEU A 484 12.88 -25.64 11.39
CA LEU A 484 13.96 -25.95 10.43
C LEU A 484 15.35 -25.54 10.93
N LYS A 485 15.46 -24.41 11.64
CA LYS A 485 16.70 -23.93 12.28
C LYS A 485 17.05 -24.75 13.54
N GLY A 486 16.12 -25.56 14.06
CA GLY A 486 16.30 -26.34 15.29
C GLY A 486 16.17 -25.52 16.59
N LEU A 487 15.46 -24.40 16.53
CA LEU A 487 15.18 -23.50 17.66
C LEU A 487 13.93 -23.93 18.44
N ALA A 488 12.99 -24.60 17.78
CA ALA A 488 11.77 -25.14 18.40
C ALA A 488 12.05 -26.43 19.20
N PRO A 489 11.35 -26.66 20.33
CA PRO A 489 11.40 -27.93 21.06
C PRO A 489 11.05 -29.17 20.20
N PRO A 490 11.64 -30.34 20.47
CA PRO A 490 11.44 -31.53 19.64
C PRO A 490 10.04 -32.16 19.77
N ASP A 491 9.31 -31.85 20.83
CA ASP A 491 7.94 -32.33 21.09
C ASP A 491 6.87 -31.57 20.30
N VAL A 492 7.15 -30.34 19.83
CA VAL A 492 6.18 -29.53 19.06
C VAL A 492 6.24 -29.76 17.54
N ILE A 493 7.07 -30.67 17.03
CA ILE A 493 7.29 -30.92 15.58
C ILE A 493 6.00 -31.29 14.83
N GLU A 494 5.11 -32.07 15.45
CA GLU A 494 3.81 -32.44 14.84
C GLU A 494 2.87 -31.22 14.75
N SER A 495 2.79 -30.45 15.83
CA SER A 495 2.00 -29.20 15.87
C SER A 495 2.53 -28.18 14.86
N ALA A 496 3.86 -28.02 14.77
CA ALA A 496 4.51 -27.19 13.76
C ALA A 496 4.13 -27.63 12.33
N SER A 497 4.19 -28.94 12.06
CA SER A 497 3.81 -29.50 10.76
C SER A 497 2.33 -29.25 10.43
N SER A 498 1.44 -29.28 11.42
CA SER A 498 0.03 -28.90 11.25
C SER A 498 -0.12 -27.42 10.92
N ILE A 499 0.43 -26.53 11.75
CA ILE A 499 0.37 -25.08 11.56
C ILE A 499 0.87 -24.68 10.16
N VAL A 500 2.01 -25.22 9.72
CA VAL A 500 2.61 -24.91 8.41
C VAL A 500 1.73 -25.41 7.26
N ARG A 501 1.19 -26.62 7.35
CA ARG A 501 0.28 -27.20 6.35
C ARG A 501 -1.01 -26.37 6.23
N ASP A 502 -1.62 -26.04 7.36
CA ASP A 502 -2.91 -25.35 7.41
C ASP A 502 -2.75 -23.88 6.98
N SER A 503 -1.64 -23.23 7.34
CA SER A 503 -1.24 -21.90 6.83
C SER A 503 -1.08 -21.90 5.30
N LEU A 504 -0.40 -22.92 4.76
CA LEU A 504 -0.20 -23.07 3.32
C LEU A 504 -1.55 -23.25 2.60
N ARG A 505 -2.44 -24.08 3.13
CA ARG A 505 -3.79 -24.28 2.58
C ARG A 505 -4.58 -22.97 2.57
N LEU A 506 -4.66 -22.25 3.70
CA LEU A 506 -5.34 -20.96 3.79
C LEU A 506 -4.78 -19.94 2.78
N CYS A 507 -3.47 -19.95 2.55
CA CYS A 507 -2.83 -19.09 1.54
C CYS A 507 -3.09 -19.56 0.09
N GLN A 508 -3.23 -20.87 -0.16
CA GLN A 508 -3.65 -21.40 -1.46
C GLN A 508 -5.06 -20.94 -1.81
N ASP A 509 -6.03 -21.23 -0.95
CA ASP A 509 -7.44 -20.86 -1.12
C ASP A 509 -7.59 -19.33 -1.23
N GLY A 510 -6.86 -18.57 -0.39
CA GLY A 510 -6.82 -17.11 -0.44
C GLY A 510 -6.19 -16.51 -1.71
N SER A 511 -5.28 -17.22 -2.38
CA SER A 511 -4.58 -16.74 -3.58
C SER A 511 -5.44 -16.72 -4.84
N GLU A 512 -6.52 -17.51 -4.90
CA GLU A 512 -7.50 -17.45 -5.98
C GLU A 512 -8.26 -16.12 -5.98
N SER A 513 -8.54 -15.61 -4.78
CA SER A 513 -9.21 -14.32 -4.58
C SER A 513 -8.23 -13.15 -4.68
N TRP A 514 -7.06 -13.27 -4.05
CA TRP A 514 -6.10 -12.17 -3.87
C TRP A 514 -4.75 -12.49 -4.52
N PRO A 515 -4.46 -11.94 -5.72
CA PRO A 515 -3.13 -12.04 -6.36
C PRO A 515 -1.95 -11.65 -5.46
N LEU A 516 -2.18 -10.77 -4.48
CA LEU A 516 -1.24 -10.40 -3.42
C LEU A 516 -0.71 -11.59 -2.61
N VAL A 517 -1.50 -12.65 -2.42
CA VAL A 517 -1.17 -13.81 -1.56
C VAL A 517 -0.31 -14.85 -2.30
N VAL A 518 -0.24 -14.79 -3.63
CA VAL A 518 0.52 -15.76 -4.45
C VAL A 518 2.01 -15.88 -4.05
N PRO A 519 2.77 -14.81 -3.76
CA PRO A 519 4.15 -14.93 -3.28
C PRO A 519 4.23 -15.63 -1.91
N TRP A 520 3.31 -15.34 -0.99
CA TRP A 520 3.24 -15.92 0.35
C TRP A 520 2.97 -17.44 0.28
N GLN A 521 2.03 -17.83 -0.60
CA GLN A 521 1.70 -19.22 -0.91
C GLN A 521 2.90 -19.99 -1.49
N ARG A 522 3.65 -19.39 -2.41
CA ARG A 522 4.88 -19.98 -2.97
C ARG A 522 5.97 -20.15 -1.92
N HIS A 523 6.20 -19.13 -1.11
CA HIS A 523 7.19 -19.16 -0.03
C HIS A 523 6.88 -20.28 0.98
N LEU A 524 5.64 -20.37 1.48
CA LEU A 524 5.21 -21.46 2.36
C LEU A 524 5.30 -22.84 1.69
N SER A 525 5.08 -22.93 0.39
CA SER A 525 5.18 -24.21 -0.33
C SER A 525 6.61 -24.78 -0.25
N VAL A 526 7.64 -23.94 -0.43
CA VAL A 526 9.05 -24.31 -0.27
C VAL A 526 9.35 -24.71 1.17
N MET A 527 9.01 -23.87 2.16
CA MET A 527 9.23 -24.21 3.57
C MET A 527 8.54 -25.51 3.99
N SER A 528 7.31 -25.73 3.51
CA SER A 528 6.53 -26.94 3.77
C SER A 528 7.12 -28.19 3.10
N LYS A 529 7.73 -28.07 1.92
CA LYS A 529 8.48 -29.15 1.25
C LYS A 529 9.66 -29.58 2.12
N VAL A 530 10.56 -28.64 2.43
CA VAL A 530 11.78 -28.90 3.20
C VAL A 530 11.47 -29.41 4.62
N LEU A 531 10.45 -28.86 5.29
CA LEU A 531 10.03 -29.34 6.61
C LEU A 531 9.57 -30.81 6.59
N ARG A 532 8.83 -31.24 5.55
CA ARG A 532 8.44 -32.65 5.40
C ARG A 532 9.64 -33.56 5.16
N GLU A 533 10.61 -33.12 4.36
CA GLU A 533 11.83 -33.88 4.05
C GLU A 533 12.72 -34.07 5.30
N VAL A 534 12.90 -33.02 6.11
CA VAL A 534 13.63 -33.10 7.39
C VAL A 534 12.91 -34.01 8.39
N ASN A 535 11.57 -33.99 8.42
CA ASN A 535 10.78 -34.84 9.30
C ASN A 535 10.68 -36.30 8.84
N SER A 536 10.85 -36.59 7.54
CA SER A 536 10.84 -37.95 6.99
C SER A 536 12.21 -38.63 6.98
N ALA A 537 13.31 -37.89 7.15
CA ALA A 537 14.66 -38.44 7.22
C ALA A 537 14.86 -39.34 8.47
N PRO A 538 15.44 -40.54 8.33
CA PRO A 538 15.72 -41.41 9.46
C PRO A 538 16.69 -40.74 10.46
N ARG A 539 16.47 -41.00 11.76
CA ARG A 539 17.20 -40.35 12.87
C ARG A 539 18.72 -40.41 12.71
N ASP A 540 19.27 -41.55 12.29
CA ASP A 540 20.71 -41.76 12.11
C ASP A 540 21.36 -40.82 11.07
N ILE A 541 20.57 -40.20 10.18
CA ILE A 541 21.06 -39.21 9.19
C ILE A 541 20.89 -37.77 9.70
N ARG A 542 20.01 -37.51 10.68
CA ARG A 542 19.86 -36.18 11.29
C ARG A 542 21.10 -35.84 12.11
N ASP A 543 21.57 -36.76 12.94
CA ASP A 543 22.72 -36.53 13.81
C ASP A 543 24.04 -36.53 13.01
N ALA A 544 24.21 -37.47 12.06
CA ALA A 544 25.41 -37.54 11.22
C ALA A 544 25.63 -36.32 10.30
N ARG A 545 24.57 -35.52 10.03
CA ARG A 545 24.67 -34.27 9.27
C ARG A 545 25.10 -33.07 10.11
N GLU A 546 24.86 -33.07 11.42
CA GLU A 546 25.36 -32.03 12.33
C GLU A 546 26.88 -32.22 12.56
N ASP A 547 27.33 -33.44 12.86
CA ASP A 547 28.76 -33.74 13.12
C ASP A 547 29.69 -33.54 11.90
N SER A 548 29.20 -33.78 10.68
CA SER A 548 30.05 -33.82 9.48
C SER A 548 30.34 -32.44 8.84
N ARG A 549 29.79 -31.34 9.37
CA ARG A 549 29.87 -29.99 8.74
C ARG A 549 30.29 -28.85 9.67
N SER A 550 30.61 -29.13 10.93
CA SER A 550 30.98 -28.16 11.98
C SER A 550 32.31 -27.39 11.77
N ASN A 551 32.93 -27.46 10.60
CA ASN A 551 34.31 -26.98 10.35
C ASN A 551 34.47 -26.00 9.17
N GLN A 552 33.41 -25.31 8.75
CA GLN A 552 33.51 -24.15 7.86
C GLN A 552 32.83 -22.92 8.46
N HIS A 553 33.57 -22.24 9.34
CA HIS A 553 33.34 -20.83 9.63
C HIS A 553 33.49 -20.03 8.33
N VAL A 554 32.40 -19.41 7.86
CA VAL A 554 32.45 -18.34 6.85
C VAL A 554 31.78 -17.11 7.47
N SER A 555 32.58 -16.30 8.15
CA SER A 555 32.14 -14.98 8.60
C SER A 555 31.99 -14.05 7.39
N PRO A 556 30.82 -13.43 7.14
CA PRO A 556 30.66 -12.45 6.08
C PRO A 556 31.24 -11.10 6.54
N SER A 557 32.57 -10.97 6.48
CA SER A 557 33.23 -9.68 6.71
C SER A 557 32.80 -8.67 5.64
N VAL A 558 32.23 -7.54 6.07
CA VAL A 558 31.86 -6.43 5.21
C VAL A 558 33.10 -5.81 4.55
N LYS A 559 33.38 -6.16 3.29
CA LYS A 559 33.98 -5.27 2.29
C LYS A 559 34.00 -5.86 0.88
N ASP A 560 33.82 -4.96 -0.08
CA ASP A 560 34.15 -5.06 -1.50
C ASP A 560 33.51 -6.21 -2.29
N ASP A 561 32.39 -5.89 -2.94
CA ASP A 561 32.23 -6.23 -4.36
C ASP A 561 31.45 -5.12 -5.09
N ILE A 562 32.20 -4.19 -5.68
CA ILE A 562 31.70 -3.17 -6.61
C ILE A 562 32.22 -3.57 -8.00
N LEU A 563 31.28 -3.82 -8.93
CA LEU A 563 31.41 -4.08 -10.39
C LEU A 563 31.62 -5.54 -10.85
N SER A 564 30.58 -6.13 -11.45
CA SER A 564 30.51 -6.43 -12.90
C SER A 564 29.26 -7.29 -13.21
N GLN A 565 28.64 -7.26 -14.40
CA GLN A 565 28.64 -6.27 -15.49
C GLN A 565 27.28 -6.34 -16.20
N ALA A 566 26.92 -5.30 -16.97
CA ALA A 566 25.76 -5.33 -17.86
C ALA A 566 26.18 -5.74 -19.28
N ASP A 567 25.41 -6.60 -19.94
CA ASP A 567 25.66 -6.97 -21.33
C ASP A 567 25.35 -5.83 -22.31
N THR A 568 26.36 -5.48 -23.11
CA THR A 568 26.32 -4.50 -24.21
C THR A 568 25.94 -5.10 -25.55
N ASN A 569 25.23 -4.33 -26.40
CA ASN A 569 25.60 -4.19 -27.82
C ASN A 569 24.95 -2.94 -28.47
N PRO A 570 25.38 -2.46 -29.66
CA PRO A 570 26.33 -1.34 -29.72
C PRO A 570 25.93 -0.20 -30.67
N ASP A 571 26.73 0.88 -30.75
CA ASP A 571 27.06 1.49 -32.04
C ASP A 571 28.31 2.41 -32.03
N ALA A 572 29.19 2.17 -33.01
CA ALA A 572 30.15 3.06 -33.70
C ALA A 572 31.14 4.03 -33.00
N MET A 573 32.39 3.55 -32.87
CA MET A 573 33.67 4.06 -33.46
C MET A 573 34.24 5.49 -33.25
N ASP A 574 35.49 5.50 -32.77
CA ASP A 574 36.70 6.26 -33.16
C ASP A 574 36.76 7.81 -33.19
N TYR A 575 37.74 8.39 -32.46
CA TYR A 575 39.06 8.71 -33.03
C TYR A 575 40.15 9.06 -31.96
N ASP A 576 41.32 8.43 -32.11
CA ASP A 576 42.71 8.79 -31.77
C ASP A 576 43.18 9.52 -30.47
N GLN A 577 44.04 8.80 -29.72
CA GLN A 577 45.50 9.03 -29.61
C GLN A 577 46.05 10.28 -28.89
N THR A 578 46.75 10.10 -27.76
CA THR A 578 48.23 10.07 -27.72
C THR A 578 48.84 9.76 -26.33
N THR A 579 49.99 9.08 -26.39
CA THR A 579 50.92 8.61 -25.37
C THR A 579 51.48 9.63 -24.36
N GLY A 580 51.82 9.16 -23.15
CA GLY A 580 52.67 9.85 -22.18
C GLY A 580 53.21 8.94 -21.07
N LEU A 581 54.38 8.31 -21.28
CA LEU A 581 55.10 7.47 -20.30
C LEU A 581 55.88 8.32 -19.28
N GLY A 582 56.11 7.80 -18.05
CA GLY A 582 57.34 8.15 -17.32
C GLY A 582 57.32 8.25 -15.79
N ALA A 583 57.58 7.10 -15.12
CA ALA A 583 58.45 6.93 -13.94
C ALA A 583 58.20 7.61 -12.57
N HIS A 584 58.20 6.74 -11.55
CA HIS A 584 58.93 6.78 -10.25
C HIS A 584 59.85 8.00 -9.97
N ALA A 585 60.06 8.47 -8.73
CA ALA A 585 60.17 7.72 -7.46
C ALA A 585 59.92 8.62 -6.20
N PRO A 586 59.92 8.08 -4.96
CA PRO A 586 59.29 8.73 -3.80
C PRO A 586 60.25 9.25 -2.70
N LEU A 587 59.66 10.02 -1.75
CA LEU A 587 60.07 10.20 -0.34
C LEU A 587 61.39 11.00 -0.09
N PRO A 588 61.53 11.73 1.03
CA PRO A 588 61.46 11.18 2.39
C PRO A 588 60.60 11.96 3.41
N SER A 589 60.57 11.40 4.62
CA SER A 589 59.75 11.78 5.76
C SER A 589 60.49 12.65 6.79
N SER A 590 59.70 13.19 7.73
CA SER A 590 59.92 13.21 9.19
C SER A 590 60.43 14.47 9.93
N VAL A 591 59.87 14.58 11.16
CA VAL A 591 60.34 15.23 12.40
C VAL A 591 59.89 16.68 12.73
N ASP A 592 59.01 16.74 13.75
CA ASP A 592 58.78 17.71 14.85
C ASP A 592 58.80 19.24 14.67
N GLY A 593 57.86 19.92 15.37
CA GLY A 593 57.93 21.37 15.60
C GLY A 593 56.66 22.03 16.15
N ARG A 594 56.49 21.98 17.48
CA ARG A 594 55.41 22.56 18.32
C ARG A 594 54.95 24.02 18.07
N ASP A 595 53.72 24.27 18.57
CA ASP A 595 53.18 25.50 19.22
C ASP A 595 52.41 26.60 18.43
N SER A 596 51.24 26.95 19.01
CA SER A 596 50.51 28.24 19.00
C SER A 596 49.39 28.53 17.96
N GLU A 597 48.16 28.63 18.48
CA GLU A 597 46.99 29.40 17.96
C GLU A 597 47.16 30.92 18.24
N PRO A 598 46.25 31.85 17.83
CA PRO A 598 45.21 31.89 16.78
C PRO A 598 45.53 33.10 15.82
N PRO A 599 44.64 33.96 15.24
CA PRO A 599 43.17 33.97 15.10
C PRO A 599 42.62 34.36 13.68
N ILE A 600 41.33 34.71 13.66
CA ILE A 600 40.37 35.03 12.58
C ILE A 600 40.16 36.60 12.51
N PRO A 601 39.39 37.28 11.61
CA PRO A 601 38.87 37.05 10.23
C PRO A 601 39.24 38.16 9.19
N ARG A 602 38.85 38.01 7.90
CA ARG A 602 37.80 38.84 7.20
C ARG A 602 37.78 38.74 5.64
N ARG A 603 36.59 38.50 5.09
CA ARG A 603 36.09 38.96 3.74
C ARG A 603 35.87 40.50 3.77
N PRO A 604 35.65 41.28 2.67
CA PRO A 604 34.88 40.92 1.45
C PRO A 604 35.28 41.65 0.12
N GLY A 605 34.42 41.53 -0.92
CA GLY A 605 34.42 42.37 -2.14
C GLY A 605 34.54 41.54 -3.44
N VAL A 606 33.57 41.33 -4.35
CA VAL A 606 32.39 42.06 -4.89
C VAL A 606 32.67 42.85 -6.19
N THR A 607 31.70 42.73 -7.12
CA THR A 607 31.32 43.61 -8.27
C THR A 607 31.90 43.45 -9.70
N THR A 608 30.92 43.45 -10.65
CA THR A 608 30.87 44.13 -11.97
C THR A 608 31.68 43.63 -13.19
N ILE A 609 31.26 43.83 -14.46
CA ILE A 609 29.94 43.87 -15.19
C ILE A 609 30.26 44.12 -16.69
N ASN A 610 29.43 43.60 -17.63
CA ASN A 610 29.40 43.88 -19.10
C ASN A 610 30.69 43.56 -19.91
N GLY A 611 30.67 43.08 -21.17
CA GLY A 611 29.65 43.10 -22.23
C GLY A 611 30.33 43.53 -23.55
N GLY A 612 29.90 43.01 -24.71
CA GLY A 612 30.40 43.46 -26.04
C GLY A 612 30.37 42.37 -27.13
N SER A 613 29.95 42.74 -28.35
CA SER A 613 29.72 41.81 -29.48
C SER A 613 30.50 42.20 -30.75
N ALA A 614 31.03 41.20 -31.47
CA ALA A 614 31.38 41.18 -32.91
C ALA A 614 31.75 39.72 -33.27
N GLY A 615 31.69 39.19 -34.50
CA GLY A 615 31.30 39.72 -35.82
C GLY A 615 32.17 39.09 -36.93
N ALA A 616 31.58 38.75 -38.11
CA ALA A 616 32.23 38.15 -39.30
C ALA A 616 32.70 36.66 -39.20
N ALA A 617 32.83 35.86 -40.26
CA ALA A 617 32.27 35.87 -41.65
C ALA A 617 32.40 34.45 -42.29
N THR A 618 31.72 34.19 -43.40
CA THR A 618 31.82 32.96 -44.23
C THR A 618 32.85 33.08 -45.36
N PRO A 619 33.26 31.96 -45.99
CA PRO A 619 32.94 31.80 -47.42
C PRO A 619 32.48 30.37 -47.82
N VAL A 620 32.37 30.11 -49.14
CA VAL A 620 31.50 29.10 -49.77
C VAL A 620 32.21 28.31 -50.89
N THR A 621 31.94 27.00 -51.03
CA THR A 621 32.02 26.18 -52.28
C THR A 621 31.23 24.87 -52.04
N ALA A 622 30.11 24.55 -52.72
CA ALA A 622 29.90 24.16 -54.14
C ALA A 622 29.96 22.63 -54.38
N SER A 623 28.88 22.06 -54.95
CA SER A 623 28.57 20.60 -55.02
C SER A 623 29.04 19.89 -56.31
N PRO A 624 28.95 18.54 -56.37
CA PRO A 624 28.03 17.91 -57.34
C PRO A 624 27.33 16.61 -56.85
N PRO A 625 26.31 16.07 -57.57
CA PRO A 625 25.49 14.91 -57.16
C PRO A 625 25.77 13.60 -57.96
N PRO A 626 25.37 12.41 -57.44
CA PRO A 626 25.35 11.16 -58.19
C PRO A 626 23.96 10.72 -58.70
N GLY A 627 23.96 9.90 -59.74
CA GLY A 627 22.79 9.36 -60.46
C GLY A 627 22.33 7.94 -60.05
N PRO A 628 21.69 7.13 -60.92
CA PRO A 628 20.54 6.32 -60.50
C PRO A 628 20.62 4.77 -60.68
N VAL A 629 19.94 4.05 -59.76
CA VAL A 629 19.30 2.68 -59.73
C VAL A 629 19.82 1.51 -60.61
N PRO A 630 19.68 0.24 -60.15
CA PRO A 630 18.46 -0.55 -60.46
C PRO A 630 17.95 -1.53 -59.37
N LYS A 631 16.82 -2.20 -59.66
CA LYS A 631 16.07 -3.18 -58.83
C LYS A 631 16.53 -4.64 -59.02
N ALA A 632 16.09 -5.54 -58.12
CA ALA A 632 15.91 -6.98 -58.39
C ALA A 632 14.73 -7.54 -57.57
N ASP A 633 14.16 -8.67 -58.00
CA ASP A 633 12.79 -9.14 -57.68
C ASP A 633 12.66 -10.27 -56.63
N SER A 634 11.42 -10.54 -56.22
CA SER A 634 10.98 -11.68 -55.38
C SER A 634 10.88 -13.00 -56.16
N PRO A 635 10.76 -14.15 -55.46
CA PRO A 635 9.89 -15.24 -55.90
C PRO A 635 8.94 -15.79 -54.82
N ASP A 636 8.04 -16.68 -55.26
CA ASP A 636 6.72 -16.96 -54.66
C ASP A 636 6.59 -18.19 -53.72
N VAL A 637 5.38 -18.31 -53.17
CA VAL A 637 4.86 -19.30 -52.22
C VAL A 637 4.82 -20.75 -52.75
N ALA A 638 5.10 -21.71 -51.87
CA ALA A 638 4.66 -23.11 -52.00
C ALA A 638 4.03 -23.61 -50.68
N SER A 639 2.96 -24.40 -50.80
CA SER A 639 2.05 -24.77 -49.69
C SER A 639 2.09 -26.26 -49.34
N SER A 640 2.10 -26.63 -48.05
CA SER A 640 1.57 -27.94 -47.62
C SER A 640 1.30 -28.07 -46.10
N THR A 641 0.06 -28.48 -45.79
CA THR A 641 -0.37 -29.35 -44.66
C THR A 641 -0.11 -28.96 -43.20
N SER A 642 -1.24 -28.74 -42.51
CA SER A 642 -1.39 -28.75 -41.05
C SER A 642 -1.22 -30.14 -40.42
N VAL A 643 -0.51 -30.23 -39.29
CA VAL A 643 -0.63 -31.31 -38.31
C VAL A 643 -0.81 -30.68 -36.93
N GLY A 644 -1.81 -31.14 -36.16
CA GLY A 644 -2.20 -30.52 -34.90
C GLY A 644 -1.18 -30.73 -33.77
N GLY A 645 -0.76 -29.63 -33.13
CA GLY A 645 0.00 -29.66 -31.89
C GLY A 645 -0.92 -29.74 -30.67
N ILE A 646 -0.71 -30.75 -29.83
CA ILE A 646 -1.33 -30.87 -28.50
C ILE A 646 -0.84 -29.69 -27.63
N PRO A 647 -1.69 -29.02 -26.83
CA PRO A 647 -1.23 -27.98 -25.92
C PRO A 647 -0.27 -28.57 -24.88
N GLN A 648 0.98 -28.10 -24.91
CA GLN A 648 2.02 -28.54 -24.01
C GLN A 648 1.74 -27.99 -22.60
N ALA A 649 1.72 -28.86 -21.59
CA ALA A 649 1.51 -28.46 -20.20
C ALA A 649 2.63 -27.51 -19.73
N PRO A 650 2.39 -26.62 -18.75
CA PRO A 650 3.42 -25.73 -18.24
C PRO A 650 4.56 -26.57 -17.67
N GLN A 651 5.79 -26.34 -18.13
CA GLN A 651 6.93 -27.00 -17.50
C GLN A 651 7.13 -26.43 -16.08
N PRO A 652 7.37 -27.29 -15.07
CA PRO A 652 7.81 -26.80 -13.77
C PRO A 652 9.16 -26.08 -13.93
N GLY A 653 9.34 -24.99 -13.18
CA GLY A 653 10.64 -24.33 -13.08
C GLY A 653 11.69 -25.27 -12.45
N PRO A 654 12.99 -24.93 -12.53
CA PRO A 654 14.04 -25.76 -11.95
C PRO A 654 13.80 -25.96 -10.45
N ASP A 655 13.72 -27.23 -10.03
CA ASP A 655 13.73 -27.60 -8.61
C ASP A 655 15.11 -27.21 -8.03
N VAL A 656 15.17 -26.05 -7.38
CA VAL A 656 16.35 -25.65 -6.61
C VAL A 656 16.33 -26.44 -5.32
N ASP A 657 17.20 -27.45 -5.25
CA ASP A 657 17.29 -28.39 -4.11
C ASP A 657 17.99 -27.72 -2.92
N MET A 658 17.28 -26.79 -2.29
CA MET A 658 17.77 -25.90 -1.24
C MET A 658 17.74 -26.61 0.12
N THR A 659 18.87 -26.67 0.81
CA THR A 659 18.94 -27.30 2.14
C THR A 659 18.23 -26.47 3.20
N ALA A 660 17.80 -27.12 4.29
CA ALA A 660 17.18 -26.43 5.43
C ALA A 660 18.03 -25.30 6.01
N MET A 661 19.36 -25.44 6.02
CA MET A 661 20.30 -24.40 6.48
C MET A 661 20.29 -23.19 5.54
N GLU A 662 20.41 -23.41 4.23
CA GLU A 662 20.41 -22.34 3.22
C GLU A 662 19.07 -21.60 3.20
N LEU A 663 17.96 -22.34 3.30
CA LEU A 663 16.61 -21.77 3.38
C LEU A 663 16.44 -20.91 4.64
N CYS A 664 16.94 -21.35 5.80
CA CYS A 664 16.88 -20.55 7.03
C CYS A 664 17.76 -19.29 6.93
N ALA A 665 18.97 -19.39 6.39
CA ALA A 665 19.86 -18.24 6.23
C ALA A 665 19.31 -17.22 5.20
N ALA A 666 18.67 -17.70 4.13
CA ALA A 666 17.97 -16.84 3.19
C ALA A 666 16.78 -16.13 3.86
N PHE A 667 15.94 -16.86 4.60
CA PHE A 667 14.80 -16.28 5.30
C PHE A 667 15.21 -15.31 6.40
N GLU A 668 16.30 -15.58 7.14
CA GLU A 668 16.89 -14.66 8.12
C GLU A 668 17.24 -13.31 7.47
N ARG A 669 17.89 -13.32 6.30
CA ARG A 669 18.16 -12.09 5.53
C ARG A 669 16.87 -11.37 5.14
N GLN A 670 15.90 -12.07 4.57
CA GLN A 670 14.60 -11.50 4.17
C GLN A 670 13.87 -10.84 5.36
N LEU A 671 13.92 -11.46 6.56
CA LEU A 671 13.33 -10.90 7.77
C LEU A 671 14.08 -9.67 8.32
N LEU A 672 15.39 -9.57 8.10
CA LEU A 672 16.19 -8.38 8.44
C LEU A 672 15.94 -7.23 7.45
N GLU A 673 15.69 -7.55 6.18
CA GLU A 673 15.36 -6.60 5.10
C GLU A 673 13.87 -6.17 5.10
N LEU A 674 13.05 -6.76 6.00
CA LEU A 674 11.62 -6.52 6.16
C LEU A 674 10.77 -6.95 4.94
N ASP A 675 11.24 -7.95 4.21
CA ASP A 675 10.60 -8.45 2.98
C ASP A 675 9.18 -8.96 3.22
N ASP A 676 8.86 -9.49 4.39
CA ASP A 676 7.50 -9.94 4.70
C ASP A 676 6.51 -8.77 4.88
N LEU A 677 6.96 -7.64 5.44
CA LEU A 677 6.22 -6.38 5.42
C LEU A 677 6.14 -5.80 4.00
N ALA A 678 7.21 -5.87 3.21
CA ALA A 678 7.16 -5.45 1.81
C ALA A 678 6.12 -6.29 1.02
N ALA A 679 6.13 -7.61 1.20
CA ALA A 679 5.18 -8.56 0.63
C ALA A 679 3.75 -8.27 1.07
N PHE A 680 3.54 -7.93 2.35
CA PHE A 680 2.24 -7.56 2.91
C PHE A 680 1.58 -6.41 2.12
N MET A 681 2.36 -5.42 1.69
CA MET A 681 1.86 -4.28 0.90
C MET A 681 1.92 -4.48 -0.62
N GLY A 682 2.33 -5.65 -1.10
CA GLY A 682 2.43 -5.97 -2.52
C GLY A 682 3.75 -5.61 -3.20
N GLY A 683 4.80 -5.31 -2.42
CA GLY A 683 6.19 -5.28 -2.89
C GLY A 683 6.64 -6.63 -3.46
N GLY A 684 7.85 -6.64 -4.03
CA GLY A 684 8.54 -7.88 -4.42
C GLY A 684 9.26 -8.47 -3.23
N VAL A 685 9.17 -9.79 -3.10
CA VAL A 685 10.17 -10.69 -2.50
C VAL A 685 10.75 -11.49 -3.66
#